data_AF-F4Q804-F1
#
_entry.id   AF-F4Q804-F1
#
_cell.length_a   1.000
_cell.length_b   1.000
_cell.length_c   1.000
_cell.angle_alpha   90.00
_cell.angle_beta   90.00
_cell.angle_gamma   90.00
#
_symmetry.space_group_name_H-M   'P 1'
#
loop_
_entity.id
_entity.type
_entity.pdbx_description
1 polymer ?
#
loop_
_entity_poly.entity_id
_entity_poly.type
_entity_poly.pdbx_seq_one_letter_code
_entity_poly.pdbx_strand_id
1 'polypeptide(L)'
;MNKSKEIEKEIIIVKDVDVKVEKRDIEEYCYLIEKIPNTIILNIIEKIEKNVDLICLLLTCKKLYYSIRQLYSSNNSRTLKFKQIRYYDKDYNTNNDVVKSLKCFNLQSFKGIFDNSLSDQIVISDIQDTLPSLNNHLTTKQQQQQSITTNDNNNHINYSVLISLSYDSNKKKNKLNDIIIPTNTKDMFISYVKDEEEEEEDEENYYQEVVPIELFEGLQQLETLSLGYSSIGSDQIEKLPNTIKKLHLGELLLGTSSNGHQVTLPAGLEHLDFMITPPNGKELWGGLGLDKLKSLKTLTMPHFDGSFTTLPTTLTSLDINFESVKPPNQFFESLVHLSTLYIYIHVLDHVLDLTHNHALEKLDIHTGYSVLGMDSFFVKLPLSSSFKELYHRSSSYPLAGFSTQFLPTTLTRLETSVCDLDLSTIQLPRSLVQVTLENCRSIPVGFLPRDGGVLKKLSIHLDGFEGLSKGSIPSSVQDLKLFHYSGPTTPDYIPNSIKRLSWFGNIDTLPQGLECLKWKYPFDSFVYPSSSSSSSSSSSPPPVIRALPPINIPQSLTKLTLELDAILKVEDHLIYSISKLRQQDDTYNILPNSISKLKIKLPYHQLNTPFSFRLDEIINQTNVETLSIYGAGRVWFNATIKRLESDHSSVLLVSNKSLFGGIIKQTKLNQSGSNQYAPIYLHYNKLHESPSWSHNEKIINN
;
A
#
# COMPACT_ATOMS: atom_id res chain seq x y z
N MET A 1 -23.67 -11.34 -75.99
CA MET A 1 -24.07 -11.87 -74.66
C MET A 1 -22.81 -12.49 -74.07
N ASN A 2 -22.22 -12.13 -72.94
CA ASN A 2 -22.57 -11.25 -71.83
C ASN A 2 -21.32 -10.46 -71.40
N LYS A 3 -21.56 -9.28 -70.84
CA LYS A 3 -20.58 -8.24 -70.48
C LYS A 3 -19.57 -8.71 -69.44
N SER A 4 -18.29 -8.72 -69.80
CA SER A 4 -17.18 -8.58 -68.86
C SER A 4 -16.86 -7.09 -68.75
N LYS A 5 -16.99 -6.51 -67.55
CA LYS A 5 -16.56 -5.13 -67.26
C LYS A 5 -15.16 -5.20 -66.68
N GLU A 6 -14.19 -5.08 -67.56
CA GLU A 6 -12.80 -4.79 -67.26
C GLU A 6 -12.71 -3.29 -66.98
N ILE A 7 -12.38 -2.91 -65.73
CA ILE A 7 -12.05 -1.53 -65.38
C ILE A 7 -10.52 -1.47 -65.39
N GLU A 8 -9.97 -1.07 -66.53
CA GLU A 8 -8.63 -0.49 -66.61
C GLU A 8 -8.63 0.76 -65.72
N LYS A 9 -7.90 0.70 -64.59
CA LYS A 9 -7.50 1.90 -63.87
C LYS A 9 -6.30 2.48 -64.60
N GLU A 10 -6.48 3.64 -65.21
CA GLU A 10 -5.41 4.56 -65.56
C GLU A 10 -4.48 4.74 -64.35
N ILE A 11 -3.24 4.28 -64.49
CA ILE A 11 -2.14 4.71 -63.64
C ILE A 11 -1.81 6.13 -64.09
N ILE A 12 -2.36 7.11 -63.37
CA ILE A 12 -1.81 8.46 -63.39
C ILE A 12 -0.49 8.38 -62.64
N ILE A 13 0.61 8.26 -63.39
CA ILE A 13 1.94 8.56 -62.89
C ILE A 13 1.94 10.07 -62.63
N VAL A 14 1.70 10.44 -61.37
CA VAL A 14 1.99 11.79 -60.89
C VAL A 14 3.51 11.93 -60.98
N LYS A 15 3.98 12.53 -62.07
CA LYS A 15 5.34 13.04 -62.16
C LYS A 15 5.57 13.93 -60.95
N ASP A 16 6.67 13.68 -60.25
CA ASP A 16 7.21 14.51 -59.18
C ASP A 16 7.02 15.99 -59.53
N VAL A 17 6.03 16.61 -58.88
CA VAL A 17 6.05 18.05 -58.71
C VAL A 17 7.15 18.25 -57.69
N ASP A 18 8.30 18.68 -58.20
CA ASP A 18 9.42 19.22 -57.44
C ASP A 18 8.94 20.48 -56.71
N VAL A 19 8.14 20.28 -55.66
CA VAL A 19 7.90 21.30 -54.65
C VAL A 19 9.21 21.38 -53.90
N LYS A 20 10.08 22.31 -54.31
CA LYS A 20 11.08 22.90 -53.43
C LYS A 20 10.33 23.52 -52.25
N VAL A 21 9.96 22.68 -51.28
CA VAL A 21 9.72 23.14 -49.92
C VAL A 21 11.07 23.63 -49.47
N GLU A 22 11.28 24.95 -49.55
CA GLU A 22 12.28 25.61 -48.72
C GLU A 22 12.10 25.03 -47.33
N LYS A 23 13.05 24.21 -46.88
CA LYS A 23 13.29 24.00 -45.46
C LYS A 23 13.66 25.38 -44.91
N ARG A 24 12.66 26.23 -44.68
CA ARG A 24 12.79 27.25 -43.66
C ARG A 24 13.06 26.45 -42.40
N ASP A 25 14.23 26.65 -41.84
CA ASP A 25 14.49 26.31 -40.46
C ASP A 25 13.39 26.98 -39.63
N ILE A 26 12.28 26.27 -39.43
CA ILE A 26 11.39 26.55 -38.32
C ILE A 26 12.26 26.18 -37.14
N GLU A 27 13.07 27.13 -36.67
CA GLU A 27 13.66 27.06 -35.35
C GLU A 27 12.50 26.70 -34.43
N GLU A 28 12.52 25.48 -33.89
CA GLU A 28 11.52 25.02 -32.94
C GLU A 28 11.66 25.89 -31.68
N TYR A 29 10.98 27.03 -31.69
CA TYR A 29 10.93 27.95 -30.55
C TYR A 29 10.22 27.23 -29.41
N CYS A 30 10.97 26.94 -28.35
CA CYS A 30 10.40 26.36 -27.15
C CYS A 30 9.80 27.48 -26.31
N TYR A 31 8.51 27.70 -26.48
CA TYR A 31 7.76 28.77 -25.83
C TYR A 31 7.99 28.83 -24.30
N LEU A 32 8.20 27.67 -23.66
CA LEU A 32 8.41 27.58 -22.22
C LEU A 32 9.74 28.21 -21.79
N ILE A 33 10.85 27.90 -22.46
CA ILE A 33 12.18 28.42 -22.06
C ILE A 33 12.31 29.91 -22.37
N GLU A 34 11.73 30.35 -23.47
CA GLU A 34 11.92 31.72 -23.95
C GLU A 34 11.01 32.73 -23.25
N LYS A 35 9.87 32.29 -22.71
CA LYS A 35 8.90 33.18 -22.07
C LYS A 35 8.77 33.01 -20.56
N ILE A 36 9.19 31.87 -20.01
CA ILE A 36 9.09 31.61 -18.57
C ILE A 36 10.50 31.65 -17.97
N PRO A 37 10.77 32.51 -16.98
CA PRO A 37 12.06 32.53 -16.30
C PRO A 37 12.41 31.15 -15.71
N ASN A 38 13.68 30.75 -15.81
CA ASN A 38 14.14 29.45 -15.32
C ASN A 38 13.70 29.19 -13.87
N THR A 39 13.81 30.17 -12.98
CA THR A 39 13.39 30.07 -11.56
C THR A 39 11.92 29.67 -11.39
N ILE A 40 11.02 30.16 -12.24
CA ILE A 40 9.60 29.80 -12.21
C ILE A 40 9.42 28.36 -12.71
N ILE A 41 10.13 27.95 -13.76
CA ILE A 41 10.13 26.56 -14.23
C ILE A 41 10.63 25.63 -13.11
N LEU A 42 11.67 26.01 -12.37
CA LEU A 42 12.17 25.21 -11.24
C LEU A 42 11.13 25.09 -10.13
N ASN A 43 10.44 26.18 -9.78
CA ASN A 43 9.38 26.17 -8.78
C ASN A 43 8.18 25.31 -9.23
N ILE A 44 7.84 25.32 -10.53
CA ILE A 44 6.83 24.42 -11.09
C ILE A 44 7.27 22.96 -10.92
N ILE A 45 8.50 22.63 -11.31
CA ILE A 45 9.06 21.28 -11.17
C ILE A 45 9.07 20.82 -9.71
N GLU A 46 9.49 21.70 -8.80
CA GLU A 46 9.52 21.43 -7.35
C GLU A 46 8.11 21.18 -6.80
N LYS A 47 7.09 21.83 -7.35
CA LYS A 47 5.67 21.62 -6.96
C LYS A 47 5.01 20.41 -7.62
N ILE A 48 5.57 19.85 -8.69
CA ILE A 48 5.02 18.62 -9.31
C ILE A 48 5.25 17.44 -8.36
N GLU A 49 4.17 16.86 -7.85
CA GLU A 49 4.25 15.73 -6.92
C GLU A 49 4.34 14.37 -7.62
N LYS A 50 3.75 14.25 -8.82
CA LYS A 50 3.69 12.98 -9.57
C LYS A 50 4.80 12.91 -10.61
N ASN A 51 5.54 11.80 -10.57
CA ASN A 51 6.64 11.58 -11.51
C ASN A 51 6.18 11.47 -12.97
N VAL A 52 4.96 10.96 -13.24
CA VAL A 52 4.40 10.94 -14.61
C VAL A 52 4.18 12.34 -15.16
N ASP A 53 3.69 13.28 -14.33
CA ASP A 53 3.46 14.66 -14.74
C ASP A 53 4.79 15.38 -15.00
N LEU A 54 5.83 15.05 -14.23
CA LEU A 54 7.19 15.54 -14.47
C LEU A 54 7.75 15.00 -15.79
N ILE A 55 7.59 13.70 -16.07
CA ILE A 55 8.00 13.11 -17.35
C ILE A 55 7.26 13.78 -18.50
N CYS A 56 5.93 13.93 -18.40
CA CYS A 56 5.13 14.62 -19.40
C CYS A 56 5.60 16.05 -19.63
N LEU A 57 5.86 16.84 -18.58
CA LEU A 57 6.40 18.19 -18.67
C LEU A 57 7.72 18.19 -19.46
N LEU A 58 8.64 17.29 -19.12
CA LEU A 58 9.94 17.17 -19.78
C LEU A 58 9.80 16.71 -21.23
N LEU A 59 8.80 15.88 -21.57
CA LEU A 59 8.54 15.45 -22.94
C LEU A 59 7.82 16.50 -23.80
N THR A 60 7.24 17.56 -23.21
CA THR A 60 6.52 18.59 -23.98
C THR A 60 7.41 19.33 -24.98
N CYS A 61 8.70 19.49 -24.67
CA CYS A 61 9.63 20.20 -25.52
C CYS A 61 11.05 19.64 -25.36
N LYS A 62 11.64 19.17 -26.48
CA LYS A 62 13.00 18.63 -26.52
C LYS A 62 14.03 19.64 -25.97
N LYS A 63 13.94 20.91 -26.39
CA LYS A 63 14.81 22.01 -25.91
C LYS A 63 14.68 22.18 -24.39
N LEU A 64 13.46 22.16 -23.84
CA LEU A 64 13.19 22.27 -22.39
C LEU A 64 13.88 21.15 -21.62
N TYR A 65 13.70 19.92 -22.07
CA TYR A 65 14.35 18.77 -21.47
C TYR A 65 15.87 18.90 -21.45
N TYR A 66 16.50 19.25 -22.57
CA TYR A 66 17.95 19.42 -22.62
C TYR A 66 18.43 20.60 -21.78
N SER A 67 17.72 21.74 -21.77
CA SER A 67 18.09 22.88 -20.94
C SER A 67 18.00 22.56 -19.45
N ILE A 68 16.91 21.95 -18.99
CA ILE A 68 16.76 21.49 -17.60
C ILE A 68 17.87 20.48 -17.29
N ARG A 69 18.05 19.47 -18.13
CA ARG A 69 19.07 18.44 -17.93
C ARG A 69 20.45 19.06 -17.84
N GLN A 70 20.82 19.99 -18.72
CA GLN A 70 22.12 20.66 -18.69
C GLN A 70 22.30 21.47 -17.40
N LEU A 71 21.32 22.31 -17.04
CA LEU A 71 21.34 23.12 -15.80
C LEU A 71 21.55 22.26 -14.55
N TYR A 72 21.03 21.04 -14.54
CA TYR A 72 21.12 20.11 -13.41
C TYR A 72 22.20 19.03 -13.52
N SER A 73 22.84 18.90 -14.69
CA SER A 73 23.97 17.96 -14.88
C SER A 73 25.32 18.63 -14.65
N SER A 74 25.44 19.94 -14.91
CA SER A 74 26.74 20.64 -14.93
C SER A 74 27.17 21.25 -13.60
N ASN A 75 26.28 21.34 -12.62
CA ASN A 75 26.57 21.89 -11.29
C ASN A 75 26.07 20.92 -10.23
N ASN A 76 26.76 20.80 -9.10
CA ASN A 76 26.48 19.93 -7.93
C ASN A 76 25.03 19.91 -7.38
N SER A 77 24.11 20.61 -8.02
CA SER A 77 22.67 20.64 -7.77
C SER A 77 21.99 19.36 -8.27
N ARG A 78 22.07 18.26 -7.51
CA ARG A 78 21.24 17.04 -7.66
C ARG A 78 19.76 17.28 -7.30
N THR A 79 19.26 18.47 -7.59
CA THR A 79 17.95 18.94 -7.16
C THR A 79 16.82 18.35 -7.98
N LEU A 80 17.08 18.00 -9.25
CA LEU A 80 16.08 17.32 -10.07
C LEU A 80 16.08 15.83 -9.76
N LYS A 81 15.09 15.42 -8.96
CA LYS A 81 14.83 14.03 -8.59
C LYS A 81 13.35 13.69 -8.73
N PHE A 82 13.08 12.44 -9.02
CA PHE A 82 11.76 11.85 -8.83
C PHE A 82 11.44 11.79 -7.35
N LYS A 83 10.19 12.09 -7.02
CA LYS A 83 9.72 12.04 -5.64
C LYS A 83 9.34 10.61 -5.29
N GLN A 84 9.52 10.24 -4.02
CA GLN A 84 9.09 8.96 -3.45
C GLN A 84 9.80 7.72 -4.02
N ILE A 85 10.93 7.89 -4.71
CA ILE A 85 11.81 6.78 -5.10
C ILE A 85 12.80 6.53 -3.97
N ARG A 86 12.71 5.36 -3.33
CA ARG A 86 13.60 4.95 -2.23
C ARG A 86 13.91 3.47 -2.34
N TYR A 87 15.11 3.09 -1.91
CA TYR A 87 15.54 1.69 -1.88
C TYR A 87 14.79 0.83 -0.87
N TYR A 88 14.14 1.45 0.11
CA TYR A 88 13.35 0.77 1.13
C TYR A 88 11.94 1.35 1.21
N ASP A 89 11.00 0.54 1.71
CA ASP A 89 9.63 0.94 1.97
C ASP A 89 9.45 1.52 3.40
N LYS A 90 8.21 1.63 3.87
CA LYS A 90 7.92 2.19 5.20
C LYS A 90 8.26 1.24 6.33
N ASP A 91 8.33 -0.04 6.03
CA ASP A 91 8.60 -1.13 6.96
C ASP A 91 10.09 -1.50 6.91
N TYR A 92 10.90 -0.66 6.24
CA TYR A 92 12.34 -0.77 6.09
C TYR A 92 12.79 -2.00 5.30
N ASN A 93 11.86 -2.64 4.59
CA ASN A 93 12.18 -3.71 3.64
C ASN A 93 12.70 -3.14 2.34
N THR A 94 13.55 -3.90 1.64
CA THR A 94 13.99 -3.55 0.29
C THR A 94 12.79 -3.34 -0.62
N ASN A 95 12.71 -2.17 -1.25
CA ASN A 95 11.66 -1.80 -2.17
C ASN A 95 11.88 -2.53 -3.51
N ASN A 96 11.32 -3.73 -3.59
CA ASN A 96 11.43 -4.59 -4.76
C ASN A 96 10.95 -3.91 -6.05
N ASP A 97 10.00 -2.98 -5.99
CA ASP A 97 9.56 -2.23 -7.17
C ASP A 97 10.68 -1.34 -7.75
N VAL A 98 11.49 -0.72 -6.89
CA VAL A 98 12.62 0.13 -7.30
C VAL A 98 13.76 -0.74 -7.83
N VAL A 99 14.06 -1.86 -7.18
CA VAL A 99 15.08 -2.83 -7.64
C VAL A 99 14.70 -3.41 -9.01
N LYS A 100 13.43 -3.80 -9.20
CA LYS A 100 12.91 -4.26 -10.51
C LYS A 100 13.02 -3.16 -11.56
N SER A 101 12.72 -1.93 -11.17
CA SER A 101 12.82 -0.80 -12.10
C SER A 101 14.25 -0.53 -12.51
N LEU A 102 15.25 -0.68 -11.62
CA LEU A 102 16.66 -0.60 -12.00
C LEU A 102 17.04 -1.61 -13.10
N LYS A 103 16.46 -2.82 -13.08
CA LYS A 103 16.67 -3.85 -14.10
C LYS A 103 15.90 -3.59 -15.40
N CYS A 104 14.70 -3.01 -15.29
CA CYS A 104 13.73 -2.91 -16.41
C CYS A 104 13.41 -1.46 -16.82
N PHE A 105 14.24 -0.49 -16.47
CA PHE A 105 13.98 0.93 -16.77
C PHE A 105 14.14 1.23 -18.27
N ASN A 106 13.02 1.27 -18.99
CA ASN A 106 13.05 1.51 -20.44
C ASN A 106 13.14 3.01 -20.82
N LEU A 107 12.91 3.92 -19.87
CA LEU A 107 12.93 5.38 -20.09
C LEU A 107 14.35 5.97 -20.00
N GLN A 108 15.31 5.41 -20.76
CA GLN A 108 16.75 5.69 -20.66
C GLN A 108 17.14 7.18 -20.61
N SER A 109 16.39 8.05 -21.29
CA SER A 109 16.61 9.50 -21.20
C SER A 109 16.53 10.02 -19.76
N PHE A 110 15.64 9.48 -18.94
CA PHE A 110 15.38 9.91 -17.56
C PHE A 110 16.28 9.23 -16.52
N LYS A 111 17.22 8.38 -16.94
CA LYS A 111 18.07 7.60 -16.02
C LYS A 111 18.82 8.49 -15.03
N GLY A 112 19.36 9.63 -15.49
CA GLY A 112 20.07 10.56 -14.60
C GLY A 112 19.19 11.16 -13.49
N ILE A 113 17.91 11.43 -13.77
CA ILE A 113 16.96 11.93 -12.75
C ILE A 113 16.62 10.82 -11.76
N PHE A 114 16.49 9.59 -12.25
CA PHE A 114 16.29 8.42 -11.41
C PHE A 114 17.50 8.17 -10.48
N ASP A 115 18.71 8.17 -11.02
CA ASP A 115 19.95 8.03 -10.24
C ASP A 115 20.08 9.14 -9.18
N ASN A 116 19.71 10.40 -9.52
CA ASN A 116 19.67 11.51 -8.55
C ASN A 116 18.71 11.25 -7.38
N SER A 117 17.60 10.55 -7.62
CA SER A 117 16.58 10.23 -6.61
C SER A 117 17.06 9.24 -5.56
N LEU A 118 18.10 8.47 -5.90
CA LEU A 118 18.73 7.47 -5.04
C LEU A 118 20.06 7.96 -4.46
N SER A 119 20.50 9.17 -4.84
CA SER A 119 21.88 9.63 -4.60
C SER A 119 22.21 10.01 -3.16
N ASP A 120 21.19 10.16 -2.31
CA ASP A 120 21.22 10.40 -0.87
C ASP A 120 21.01 9.11 -0.05
N GLN A 121 20.94 7.97 -0.73
CA GLN A 121 20.75 6.65 -0.11
C GLN A 121 21.94 5.74 -0.39
N ILE A 122 22.26 4.90 0.58
CA ILE A 122 23.32 3.89 0.49
C ILE A 122 22.71 2.55 0.88
N VAL A 123 22.90 1.53 0.04
CA VAL A 123 22.46 0.16 0.35
C VAL A 123 23.69 -0.73 0.45
N ILE A 124 23.90 -1.29 1.63
CA ILE A 124 24.98 -2.23 1.89
C ILE A 124 24.33 -3.58 2.03
N SER A 125 24.60 -4.48 1.10
CA SER A 125 24.02 -5.81 1.11
C SER A 125 25.08 -6.82 0.74
N ASP A 126 25.04 -7.97 1.38
CA ASP A 126 25.92 -9.08 1.09
C ASP A 126 25.46 -9.89 -0.12
N ILE A 127 24.23 -9.69 -0.59
CA ILE A 127 23.70 -10.21 -1.85
C ILE A 127 23.93 -9.24 -3.01
N GLN A 128 24.91 -8.33 -2.88
CA GLN A 128 25.23 -7.31 -3.89
C GLN A 128 25.46 -7.88 -5.29
N ASP A 129 25.93 -9.12 -5.42
CA ASP A 129 26.12 -9.77 -6.72
C ASP A 129 24.79 -10.00 -7.48
N THR A 130 23.66 -10.06 -6.79
CA THR A 130 22.32 -10.27 -7.39
C THR A 130 21.55 -8.97 -7.64
N LEU A 131 21.93 -7.92 -6.92
CA LEU A 131 21.33 -6.60 -7.00
C LEU A 131 22.11 -5.77 -8.04
N PRO A 132 21.44 -5.03 -8.94
CA PRO A 132 22.12 -4.09 -9.81
C PRO A 132 22.91 -3.16 -8.91
N SER A 133 24.24 -3.13 -9.02
CA SER A 133 25.17 -2.36 -8.20
C SER A 133 24.58 -1.05 -7.68
N LEU A 134 23.95 -1.12 -6.49
CA LEU A 134 23.01 -0.12 -5.97
C LEU A 134 23.70 1.19 -5.59
N ASN A 135 25.04 1.14 -5.54
CA ASN A 135 25.93 2.20 -5.15
C ASN A 135 26.83 2.68 -6.30
N ASN A 136 26.50 2.41 -7.57
CA ASN A 136 27.31 2.91 -8.70
C ASN A 136 27.47 4.43 -8.72
N HIS A 137 26.51 5.17 -8.16
CA HIS A 137 26.62 6.60 -7.96
C HIS A 137 27.71 6.98 -6.95
N LEU A 138 28.06 6.08 -6.02
CA LEU A 138 29.11 6.30 -5.02
C LEU A 138 30.51 5.97 -5.56
N THR A 139 30.67 4.89 -6.34
CA THR A 139 31.98 4.51 -6.91
C THR A 139 32.53 5.60 -7.84
N THR A 140 31.65 6.21 -8.65
CA THR A 140 32.03 7.38 -9.48
C THR A 140 32.51 8.57 -8.64
N LYS A 141 31.99 8.72 -7.41
CA LYS A 141 32.36 9.83 -6.50
C LYS A 141 33.60 9.54 -5.68
N GLN A 142 33.83 8.32 -5.20
CA GLN A 142 35.02 8.00 -4.41
C GLN A 142 36.31 8.16 -5.24
N GLN A 143 36.26 7.81 -6.53
CA GLN A 143 37.36 8.09 -7.47
C GLN A 143 37.57 9.61 -7.68
N GLN A 144 36.54 10.44 -7.53
CA GLN A 144 36.66 11.90 -7.59
C GLN A 144 37.03 12.54 -6.24
N GLN A 145 36.66 11.93 -5.11
CA GLN A 145 36.88 12.50 -3.77
C GLN A 145 38.26 12.19 -3.20
N GLN A 146 38.93 11.10 -3.63
CA GLN A 146 40.34 10.88 -3.31
C GLN A 146 41.28 11.97 -3.89
N SER A 147 40.79 12.84 -4.77
CA SER A 147 41.54 14.01 -5.28
C SER A 147 41.10 15.36 -4.70
N ILE A 148 40.15 15.39 -3.75
CA ILE A 148 39.65 16.63 -3.11
C ILE A 148 39.76 16.47 -1.59
N THR A 149 40.97 16.35 -1.08
CA THR A 149 41.26 16.70 0.31
C THR A 149 41.38 18.23 0.41
N THR A 150 40.68 18.84 1.38
CA THR A 150 40.88 20.23 1.91
C THR A 150 40.02 21.42 1.46
N ASN A 151 38.81 21.27 0.90
CA ASN A 151 37.89 22.44 0.80
C ASN A 151 36.52 22.21 1.47
N ASP A 152 36.40 22.76 2.68
CA ASP A 152 35.36 22.58 3.72
C ASP A 152 33.94 23.10 3.40
N ASN A 153 33.62 23.44 2.16
CA ASN A 153 32.33 24.07 1.82
C ASN A 153 31.35 23.16 1.06
N ASN A 154 31.66 21.87 0.89
CA ASN A 154 30.78 20.98 0.14
C ASN A 154 29.65 20.42 1.02
N ASN A 155 28.50 21.10 0.92
CA ASN A 155 27.11 20.64 1.11
C ASN A 155 26.89 19.44 2.05
N HIS A 156 26.24 19.73 3.18
CA HIS A 156 25.59 18.79 4.11
C HIS A 156 24.55 17.87 3.43
N ILE A 157 25.01 16.90 2.64
CA ILE A 157 24.15 15.81 2.19
C ILE A 157 23.96 14.90 3.40
N ASN A 158 22.75 14.77 3.92
CA ASN A 158 22.46 13.77 4.94
C ASN A 158 22.18 12.44 4.25
N TYR A 159 22.89 11.39 4.63
CA TYR A 159 22.66 10.07 4.06
C TYR A 159 21.63 9.28 4.85
N SER A 160 20.87 8.48 4.12
CA SER A 160 20.11 7.37 4.68
C SER A 160 20.78 6.06 4.27
N VAL A 161 21.13 5.24 5.25
CA VAL A 161 21.86 3.99 5.03
C VAL A 161 20.98 2.80 5.38
N LEU A 162 20.84 1.87 4.43
CA LEU A 162 20.22 0.58 4.62
C LEU A 162 21.31 -0.49 4.58
N ILE A 163 21.39 -1.31 5.62
CA ILE A 163 22.20 -2.51 5.68
C ILE A 163 21.24 -3.70 5.61
N SER A 164 21.29 -4.45 4.51
CA SER A 164 20.43 -5.61 4.24
C SER A 164 21.29 -6.86 4.16
N LEU A 165 21.29 -7.66 5.21
CA LEU A 165 22.11 -8.86 5.32
C LEU A 165 21.25 -10.11 5.06
N SER A 166 21.74 -11.05 4.26
CA SER A 166 21.16 -12.38 4.17
C SER A 166 21.53 -13.20 5.41
N TYR A 167 20.58 -13.98 5.90
CA TYR A 167 20.88 -14.99 6.91
C TYR A 167 21.51 -16.21 6.21
N ASP A 168 22.82 -16.42 6.38
CA ASP A 168 23.52 -17.62 5.90
C ASP A 168 24.05 -18.39 7.12
N SER A 169 23.31 -19.42 7.53
CA SER A 169 23.62 -20.27 8.68
C SER A 169 25.04 -20.90 8.59
N ASN A 170 25.59 -21.03 7.38
CA ASN A 170 26.88 -21.66 7.12
C ASN A 170 28.05 -20.67 7.06
N LYS A 171 27.82 -19.35 6.90
CA LYS A 171 28.88 -18.33 6.82
C LYS A 171 28.96 -17.46 8.08
N LYS A 172 29.52 -18.01 9.16
CA LYS A 172 29.76 -17.34 10.46
C LYS A 172 30.83 -16.23 10.46
N LYS A 173 30.92 -15.38 9.44
CA LYS A 173 31.82 -14.20 9.48
C LYS A 173 31.01 -12.93 9.55
N ASN A 174 31.14 -12.20 10.67
CA ASN A 174 30.55 -10.87 10.90
C ASN A 174 31.03 -9.87 9.84
N LYS A 175 30.36 -9.82 8.68
CA LYS A 175 30.64 -8.87 7.59
C LYS A 175 30.41 -7.42 8.01
N LEU A 176 29.68 -7.19 9.11
CA LEU A 176 29.39 -5.87 9.66
C LEU A 176 30.64 -5.10 10.09
N ASN A 177 31.70 -5.78 10.55
CA ASN A 177 32.91 -5.12 11.06
C ASN A 177 33.69 -4.37 9.98
N ASP A 178 33.52 -4.76 8.71
CA ASP A 178 34.22 -4.15 7.57
C ASP A 178 33.42 -2.98 6.96
N ILE A 179 32.21 -2.71 7.47
CA ILE A 179 31.32 -1.70 6.91
C ILE A 179 31.66 -0.32 7.49
N ILE A 180 32.08 0.59 6.62
CA ILE A 180 32.29 2.00 6.97
C ILE A 180 31.05 2.81 6.62
N ILE A 181 30.46 3.43 7.63
CA ILE A 181 29.25 4.26 7.50
C ILE A 181 29.66 5.74 7.41
N PRO A 182 29.10 6.53 6.48
CA PRO A 182 29.38 7.96 6.44
C PRO A 182 28.97 8.66 7.74
N THR A 183 29.83 9.54 8.26
CA THR A 183 29.60 10.24 9.55
C THR A 183 28.40 11.21 9.53
N ASN A 184 27.98 11.64 8.34
CA ASN A 184 26.78 12.43 8.08
C ASN A 184 25.53 11.57 7.80
N THR A 185 25.52 10.32 8.27
CA THR A 185 24.34 9.46 8.26
C THR A 185 23.34 9.96 9.28
N LYS A 186 22.12 10.25 8.81
CA LYS A 186 21.01 10.72 9.65
C LYS A 186 20.04 9.60 10.00
N ASP A 187 19.79 8.71 9.05
CA ASP A 187 18.86 7.60 9.19
C ASP A 187 19.58 6.30 8.86
N MET A 188 19.49 5.32 9.74
CA MET A 188 20.14 4.02 9.59
C MET A 188 19.14 2.88 9.84
N PHE A 189 19.12 1.93 8.91
CA PHE A 189 18.23 0.78 8.94
C PHE A 189 19.08 -0.48 8.76
N ILE A 190 19.02 -1.40 9.70
CA ILE A 190 19.71 -2.69 9.64
C ILE A 190 18.63 -3.76 9.61
N SER A 191 18.55 -4.51 8.53
CA SER A 191 17.56 -5.58 8.34
C SER A 191 18.25 -6.86 7.92
N TYR A 192 17.79 -7.97 8.48
CA TYR A 192 18.14 -9.30 8.01
C TYR A 192 17.00 -9.83 7.15
N VAL A 193 17.32 -10.30 5.95
CA VAL A 193 16.36 -10.89 5.03
C VAL A 193 16.36 -12.40 5.28
N LYS A 194 15.20 -12.93 5.68
CA LYS A 194 14.98 -14.37 5.78
C LYS A 194 14.91 -14.95 4.37
N ASP A 195 15.64 -16.03 4.12
CA ASP A 195 15.49 -16.78 2.88
C ASP A 195 14.12 -17.49 2.91
N GLU A 196 13.25 -17.19 1.94
CA GLU A 196 11.88 -17.72 1.92
C GLU A 196 11.84 -19.24 1.67
N GLU A 197 12.95 -19.85 1.24
CA GLU A 197 13.02 -21.28 0.87
C GLU A 197 13.34 -22.23 2.05
N GLU A 198 13.82 -21.72 3.19
CA GLU A 198 14.08 -22.54 4.40
C GLU A 198 12.86 -22.53 5.34
N GLU A 199 11.87 -23.38 5.04
CA GLU A 199 10.65 -23.55 5.83
C GLU A 199 10.87 -24.40 7.11
N GLU A 200 10.32 -23.88 8.21
CA GLU A 200 9.71 -24.53 9.40
C GLU A 200 10.49 -25.46 10.35
N GLU A 201 11.64 -26.05 10.03
CA GLU A 201 12.12 -27.17 10.90
C GLU A 201 12.90 -26.80 12.19
N ASP A 202 13.40 -25.56 12.41
CA ASP A 202 14.12 -25.21 13.66
C ASP A 202 13.96 -23.72 14.08
N GLU A 203 12.77 -23.28 14.48
CA GLU A 203 12.56 -21.90 14.97
C GLU A 203 13.32 -21.56 16.27
N GLU A 204 13.76 -22.56 17.05
CA GLU A 204 14.40 -22.33 18.35
C GLU A 204 15.88 -21.91 18.26
N ASN A 205 16.51 -21.94 17.08
CA ASN A 205 17.96 -21.71 16.92
C ASN A 205 18.32 -20.63 15.89
N TYR A 206 17.49 -19.58 15.74
CA TYR A 206 17.91 -18.39 15.00
C TYR A 206 19.08 -17.71 15.74
N TYR A 207 20.30 -17.98 15.27
CA TYR A 207 21.51 -17.38 15.80
C TYR A 207 21.49 -15.89 15.48
N GLN A 208 21.25 -15.09 16.51
CA GLN A 208 21.22 -13.65 16.38
C GLN A 208 22.65 -13.12 16.30
N GLU A 209 22.99 -12.54 15.15
CA GLU A 209 24.17 -11.69 15.06
C GLU A 209 23.93 -10.42 15.89
N VAL A 210 24.91 -10.10 16.73
CA VAL A 210 24.95 -8.86 17.51
C VAL A 210 25.57 -7.78 16.64
N VAL A 211 24.87 -6.66 16.45
CA VAL A 211 25.40 -5.53 15.68
C VAL A 211 26.65 -4.98 16.39
N PRO A 212 27.80 -4.86 15.72
CA PRO A 212 29.01 -4.32 16.34
C PRO A 212 28.81 -2.84 16.67
N ILE A 213 29.22 -2.43 17.87
CA ILE A 213 29.01 -1.05 18.32
C ILE A 213 29.88 -0.05 17.54
N GLU A 214 31.01 -0.52 17.04
CA GLU A 214 31.96 0.22 16.21
C GLU A 214 31.27 0.81 14.98
N LEU A 215 30.18 0.20 14.53
CA LEU A 215 29.36 0.67 13.41
C LEU A 215 28.72 2.05 13.67
N PHE A 216 28.49 2.39 14.94
CA PHE A 216 27.86 3.65 15.35
C PHE A 216 28.86 4.73 15.76
N GLU A 217 30.15 4.39 15.84
CA GLU A 217 31.19 5.35 16.23
C GLU A 217 31.30 6.50 15.22
N GLY A 218 31.25 7.73 15.72
CA GLY A 218 31.33 8.93 14.88
C GLY A 218 30.03 9.35 14.19
N LEU A 219 28.92 8.61 14.34
CA LEU A 219 27.61 8.95 13.78
C LEU A 219 26.85 10.00 14.61
N GLN A 220 27.44 11.19 14.79
CA GLN A 220 26.87 12.24 15.64
C GLN A 220 25.62 12.93 15.07
N GLN A 221 25.20 12.59 13.85
CA GLN A 221 23.98 13.12 13.22
C GLN A 221 22.86 12.08 13.15
N LEU A 222 23.09 10.88 13.69
CA LEU A 222 22.12 9.80 13.65
C LEU A 222 20.90 10.17 14.50
N GLU A 223 19.77 10.38 13.84
CA GLU A 223 18.48 10.73 14.46
C GLU A 223 17.52 9.52 14.49
N THR A 224 17.60 8.65 13.49
CA THR A 224 16.75 7.45 13.37
C THR A 224 17.62 6.20 13.27
N LEU A 225 17.40 5.25 14.18
CA LEU A 225 17.99 3.93 14.12
C LEU A 225 16.88 2.87 14.13
N SER A 226 16.89 1.99 13.14
CA SER A 226 16.04 0.80 13.12
C SER A 226 16.90 -0.44 13.03
N LEU A 227 16.72 -1.32 14.00
CA LEU A 227 17.30 -2.65 14.07
C LEU A 227 16.14 -3.61 13.83
N GLY A 228 16.13 -4.32 12.70
CA GLY A 228 15.11 -5.35 12.38
C GLY A 228 15.35 -6.61 13.22
N TYR A 229 15.41 -7.79 12.59
CA TYR A 229 15.77 -9.06 13.24
C TYR A 229 17.23 -9.14 13.77
N SER A 230 17.85 -7.99 14.04
CA SER A 230 19.20 -7.86 14.57
C SER A 230 19.15 -7.61 16.07
N SER A 231 20.03 -8.25 16.81
CA SER A 231 20.17 -7.99 18.24
C SER A 231 21.20 -6.92 18.52
N ILE A 232 20.97 -6.13 19.56
CA ILE A 232 21.96 -5.26 20.17
C ILE A 232 22.12 -5.68 21.63
N GLY A 233 23.37 -5.83 22.08
CA GLY A 233 23.66 -6.14 23.47
C GLY A 233 23.21 -5.01 24.39
N SER A 234 22.80 -5.35 25.62
CA SER A 234 22.40 -4.36 26.63
C SER A 234 23.49 -3.32 26.91
N ASP A 235 24.76 -3.76 26.93
CA ASP A 235 25.96 -2.95 27.09
C ASP A 235 26.27 -2.07 25.86
N GLN A 236 25.78 -2.45 24.69
CA GLN A 236 25.93 -1.69 23.45
C GLN A 236 24.89 -0.58 23.35
N ILE A 237 23.68 -0.77 23.88
CA ILE A 237 22.63 0.26 23.86
C ILE A 237 23.11 1.56 24.54
N GLU A 238 23.89 1.45 25.63
CA GLU A 238 24.42 2.61 26.36
C GLU A 238 25.42 3.45 25.53
N LYS A 239 25.99 2.85 24.47
CA LYS A 239 26.94 3.51 23.58
C LYS A 239 26.26 4.14 22.37
N LEU A 240 24.93 4.02 22.24
CA LEU A 240 24.19 4.65 21.16
C LEU A 240 24.26 6.19 21.25
N PRO A 241 24.37 6.91 20.12
CA PRO A 241 24.40 8.37 20.12
C PRO A 241 23.16 8.99 20.77
N ASN A 242 23.37 9.98 21.65
CA ASN A 242 22.28 10.74 22.29
C ASN A 242 21.46 11.59 21.30
N THR A 243 21.88 11.70 20.05
CA THR A 243 21.14 12.37 18.97
C THR A 243 19.97 11.56 18.43
N ILE A 244 19.91 10.26 18.75
CA ILE A 244 18.81 9.39 18.34
C ILE A 244 17.51 9.86 18.98
N LYS A 245 16.54 10.17 18.13
CA LYS A 245 15.17 10.55 18.51
C LYS A 245 14.16 9.43 18.25
N LYS A 246 14.50 8.49 17.37
CA LYS A 246 13.66 7.34 17.00
C LYS A 246 14.49 6.07 17.02
N LEU A 247 14.06 5.12 17.83
CA LEU A 247 14.70 3.83 17.98
C LEU A 247 13.66 2.72 17.78
N HIS A 248 13.85 1.92 16.74
CA HIS A 248 13.07 0.72 16.48
C HIS A 248 13.97 -0.50 16.75
N LEU A 249 13.55 -1.39 17.62
CA LEU A 249 14.30 -2.57 18.06
C LEU A 249 13.46 -3.81 17.73
N GLY A 250 13.91 -4.62 16.79
CA GLY A 250 13.18 -5.81 16.40
C GLY A 250 13.25 -6.86 17.49
N GLU A 251 14.46 -7.31 17.84
CA GLU A 251 14.67 -8.25 18.94
C GLU A 251 15.77 -7.75 19.89
N LEU A 252 15.49 -7.79 21.19
CA LEU A 252 16.51 -7.52 22.22
C LEU A 252 16.98 -8.82 22.86
N LEU A 253 18.25 -9.15 22.62
CA LEU A 253 19.02 -9.98 23.52
C LEU A 253 19.45 -9.15 24.72
N LEU A 254 18.55 -8.93 25.65
CA LEU A 254 19.03 -8.70 27.00
C LEU A 254 19.46 -10.08 27.51
N GLY A 255 20.72 -10.42 27.24
CA GLY A 255 21.39 -11.40 28.08
C GLY A 255 21.18 -10.95 29.52
N THR A 256 20.81 -11.89 30.40
CA THR A 256 20.70 -11.62 31.84
C THR A 256 22.05 -11.09 32.27
N SER A 257 22.19 -9.76 32.29
CA SER A 257 23.38 -9.11 32.79
C SER A 257 23.43 -9.52 34.24
N SER A 258 24.31 -10.48 34.55
CA SER A 258 24.47 -11.04 35.88
C SER A 258 24.80 -9.98 36.93
N ASN A 259 25.10 -8.75 36.48
CA ASN A 259 25.51 -7.62 37.29
C ASN A 259 24.41 -6.61 37.57
N GLY A 260 23.14 -6.87 37.19
CA GLY A 260 22.01 -5.98 37.50
C GLY A 260 22.17 -4.54 36.99
N HIS A 261 22.98 -4.34 35.94
CA HIS A 261 23.19 -3.02 35.35
C HIS A 261 21.94 -2.58 34.60
N GLN A 262 21.47 -1.37 34.91
CA GLN A 262 20.31 -0.76 34.27
C GLN A 262 20.73 -0.17 32.93
N VAL A 263 20.13 -0.66 31.85
CA VAL A 263 20.40 -0.17 30.50
C VAL A 263 19.93 1.28 30.38
N THR A 264 20.81 2.16 29.91
CA THR A 264 20.48 3.57 29.70
C THR A 264 20.22 3.84 28.22
N LEU A 265 18.97 4.16 27.88
CA LEU A 265 18.58 4.60 26.54
C LEU A 265 18.93 6.09 26.29
N PRO A 266 19.08 6.53 25.04
CA PRO A 266 19.34 7.93 24.69
C PRO A 266 18.32 8.90 25.32
N ALA A 267 18.80 9.93 26.04
CA ALA A 267 17.91 10.84 26.78
C ALA A 267 16.99 11.70 25.88
N GLY A 268 17.40 11.91 24.63
CA GLY A 268 16.65 12.63 23.60
C GLY A 268 15.61 11.79 22.85
N LEU A 269 15.40 10.53 23.26
CA LEU A 269 14.52 9.61 22.56
C LEU A 269 13.05 10.05 22.64
N GLU A 270 12.42 10.26 21.48
CA GLU A 270 11.02 10.67 21.36
C GLU A 270 10.10 9.50 20.98
N HIS A 271 10.62 8.51 20.25
CA HIS A 271 9.89 7.34 19.78
C HIS A 271 10.69 6.07 20.06
N LEU A 272 10.06 5.11 20.71
CA LEU A 272 10.62 3.79 21.00
C LEU A 272 9.63 2.71 20.59
N ASP A 273 10.09 1.77 19.78
CA ASP A 273 9.27 0.73 19.18
C ASP A 273 9.97 -0.63 19.29
N PHE A 274 9.27 -1.62 19.83
CA PHE A 274 9.76 -2.99 19.97
C PHE A 274 8.94 -3.89 19.03
N MET A 275 9.57 -4.68 18.14
CA MET A 275 8.79 -5.49 17.18
C MET A 275 8.51 -6.92 17.64
N ILE A 276 9.42 -7.55 18.38
CA ILE A 276 9.36 -8.99 18.67
C ILE A 276 9.34 -9.22 20.18
N THR A 277 8.54 -10.21 20.60
CA THR A 277 8.53 -10.70 21.97
C THR A 277 9.79 -11.55 22.20
N PRO A 278 10.61 -11.20 23.18
CA PRO A 278 11.77 -12.00 23.56
C PRO A 278 11.32 -13.39 24.04
N PRO A 279 11.96 -14.49 23.60
CA PRO A 279 11.47 -15.86 23.80
C PRO A 279 11.27 -16.27 25.27
N ASN A 280 11.96 -15.58 26.21
CA ASN A 280 11.88 -15.86 27.65
C ASN A 280 11.13 -14.79 28.48
N GLY A 281 10.54 -13.78 27.83
CA GLY A 281 9.39 -12.95 28.25
C GLY A 281 9.33 -12.18 29.59
N LYS A 282 10.07 -12.53 30.66
CA LYS A 282 9.64 -12.17 32.04
C LYS A 282 10.44 -11.11 32.81
N GLU A 283 11.59 -10.64 32.33
CA GLU A 283 12.46 -9.76 33.16
C GLU A 283 13.00 -8.51 32.44
N LEU A 284 12.45 -8.15 31.29
CA LEU A 284 13.19 -7.35 30.32
C LEU A 284 12.93 -5.85 30.47
N TRP A 285 11.73 -5.47 30.87
CA TRP A 285 11.30 -4.09 30.79
C TRP A 285 11.72 -3.24 31.99
N GLY A 286 11.76 -3.83 33.20
CA GLY A 286 12.19 -3.14 34.42
C GLY A 286 13.62 -2.57 34.34
N GLY A 287 14.49 -3.17 33.52
CA GLY A 287 15.88 -2.77 33.35
C GLY A 287 16.14 -1.61 32.38
N LEU A 288 15.15 -1.20 31.56
CA LEU A 288 15.34 -0.20 30.51
C LEU A 288 15.25 1.26 31.01
N GLY A 289 14.80 1.47 32.25
CA GLY A 289 14.66 2.81 32.83
C GLY A 289 13.74 3.73 32.02
N LEU A 290 12.64 3.17 31.48
CA LEU A 290 11.71 3.91 30.63
C LEU A 290 11.22 5.19 31.31
N ASP A 291 10.93 5.13 32.62
CA ASP A 291 10.52 6.25 33.48
C ASP A 291 11.47 7.47 33.43
N LYS A 292 12.74 7.26 33.10
CA LYS A 292 13.76 8.32 33.00
C LYS A 292 13.71 9.06 31.66
N LEU A 293 13.02 8.53 30.64
CA LEU A 293 12.95 9.10 29.29
C LEU A 293 11.93 10.24 29.19
N LYS A 294 12.32 11.40 29.70
CA LYS A 294 11.47 12.62 29.73
C LYS A 294 11.10 13.18 28.35
N SER A 295 11.75 12.73 27.29
CA SER A 295 11.45 13.16 25.91
C SER A 295 10.50 12.19 25.19
N LEU A 296 10.19 11.03 25.78
CA LEU A 296 9.48 9.95 25.12
C LEU A 296 8.00 10.32 24.95
N LYS A 297 7.53 10.30 23.70
CA LYS A 297 6.17 10.64 23.30
C LYS A 297 5.39 9.44 22.79
N THR A 298 6.08 8.48 22.18
CA THR A 298 5.49 7.28 21.57
C THR A 298 6.23 6.04 22.05
N LEU A 299 5.48 5.06 22.52
CA LEU A 299 5.99 3.77 22.97
C LEU A 299 5.13 2.63 22.41
N THR A 300 5.74 1.66 21.76
CA THR A 300 5.09 0.41 21.28
C THR A 300 5.73 -0.79 21.96
N MET A 301 4.93 -1.59 22.65
CA MET A 301 5.37 -2.75 23.45
C MET A 301 4.51 -3.98 23.10
N PRO A 302 5.02 -4.91 22.28
CA PRO A 302 4.26 -6.05 21.77
C PRO A 302 4.02 -7.12 22.84
N HIS A 303 4.64 -7.00 24.01
CA HIS A 303 4.41 -7.87 25.16
C HIS A 303 4.74 -7.12 26.46
N PHE A 304 3.81 -7.11 27.41
CA PHE A 304 4.00 -6.55 28.75
C PHE A 304 3.93 -7.67 29.80
N ASP A 305 4.97 -7.75 30.63
CA ASP A 305 5.15 -8.79 31.65
C ASP A 305 4.81 -8.33 33.08
N GLY A 306 4.39 -7.07 33.27
CA GLY A 306 4.11 -6.51 34.60
C GLY A 306 5.34 -6.09 35.41
N SER A 307 6.54 -6.14 34.85
CA SER A 307 7.78 -5.93 35.61
C SER A 307 8.03 -4.47 36.04
N PHE A 308 7.40 -3.49 35.41
CA PHE A 308 7.52 -2.07 35.79
C PHE A 308 6.18 -1.46 36.19
N THR A 309 6.26 -0.48 37.09
CA THR A 309 5.10 0.14 37.72
C THR A 309 4.78 1.53 37.14
N THR A 310 5.72 2.16 36.44
CA THR A 310 5.53 3.53 35.92
C THR A 310 6.10 3.70 34.52
N LEU A 311 5.40 4.50 33.72
CA LEU A 311 5.80 4.95 32.39
C LEU A 311 6.02 6.47 32.40
N PRO A 312 6.78 7.04 31.44
CA PRO A 312 6.91 8.48 31.32
C PRO A 312 5.56 9.18 31.16
N THR A 313 5.32 10.19 31.99
CA THR A 313 4.09 11.00 31.92
C THR A 313 4.00 11.83 30.63
N THR A 314 5.11 11.98 29.91
CA THR A 314 5.19 12.66 28.60
C THR A 314 4.63 11.86 27.44
N LEU A 315 4.28 10.59 27.64
CA LEU A 315 3.69 9.76 26.60
C LEU A 315 2.37 10.34 26.10
N THR A 316 2.29 10.45 24.78
CA THR A 316 1.10 10.89 24.03
C THR A 316 0.48 9.74 23.23
N SER A 317 1.25 8.70 22.94
CA SER A 317 0.82 7.47 22.25
C SER A 317 1.44 6.24 22.92
N LEU A 318 0.61 5.25 23.22
CA LEU A 318 1.02 3.97 23.79
C LEU A 318 0.34 2.83 23.02
N ASP A 319 1.12 1.85 22.58
CA ASP A 319 0.65 0.58 22.03
C ASP A 319 1.22 -0.54 22.92
N ILE A 320 0.35 -1.33 23.54
CA ILE A 320 0.75 -2.30 24.58
C ILE A 320 -0.09 -3.59 24.52
N ASN A 321 0.57 -4.73 24.69
CA ASN A 321 -0.07 -6.04 24.72
C ASN A 321 0.04 -6.71 26.10
N PHE A 322 -1.10 -7.05 26.69
CA PHE A 322 -1.28 -7.81 27.92
C PHE A 322 -1.62 -9.28 27.61
N GLU A 323 -0.61 -10.06 27.27
CA GLU A 323 -0.79 -11.46 26.84
C GLU A 323 -1.01 -12.42 28.01
N SER A 324 -0.24 -12.28 29.08
CA SER A 324 -0.28 -13.20 30.23
C SER A 324 -0.38 -12.48 31.57
N VAL A 325 -0.43 -11.15 31.55
CA VAL A 325 -0.35 -10.33 32.75
C VAL A 325 -1.47 -9.32 32.78
N LYS A 326 -1.96 -9.08 33.99
CA LYS A 326 -3.06 -8.17 34.26
C LYS A 326 -2.51 -6.75 34.28
N PRO A 327 -3.16 -5.78 33.63
CA PRO A 327 -2.80 -4.38 33.79
C PRO A 327 -2.88 -4.01 35.28
N PRO A 328 -1.83 -3.44 35.89
CA PRO A 328 -1.94 -2.90 37.24
C PRO A 328 -3.04 -1.84 37.30
N ASN A 329 -3.87 -1.84 38.36
CA ASN A 329 -5.05 -0.97 38.47
C ASN A 329 -4.76 0.54 38.28
N GLN A 330 -3.52 0.98 38.57
CA GLN A 330 -3.11 2.38 38.49
C GLN A 330 -2.15 2.68 37.31
N PHE A 331 -1.94 1.70 36.43
CA PHE A 331 -0.93 1.79 35.38
C PHE A 331 -1.12 3.02 34.47
N PHE A 332 -2.38 3.36 34.15
CA PHE A 332 -2.71 4.48 33.27
C PHE A 332 -2.97 5.81 33.99
N GLU A 333 -3.07 5.82 35.33
CA GLU A 333 -3.44 7.02 36.10
C GLU A 333 -2.44 8.18 35.91
N SER A 334 -1.15 7.87 35.78
CA SER A 334 -0.09 8.86 35.60
C SER A 334 0.01 9.41 34.17
N LEU A 335 -0.60 8.74 33.19
CA LEU A 335 -0.49 9.04 31.76
C LEU A 335 -1.53 10.08 31.32
N VAL A 336 -1.57 11.22 32.00
CA VAL A 336 -2.58 12.27 31.80
C VAL A 336 -2.48 12.96 30.43
N HIS A 337 -1.33 12.86 29.76
CA HIS A 337 -1.10 13.40 28.41
C HIS A 337 -1.36 12.39 27.28
N LEU A 338 -1.77 11.16 27.63
CA LEU A 338 -2.01 10.10 26.66
C LEU A 338 -3.21 10.44 25.78
N SER A 339 -2.95 10.64 24.48
CA SER A 339 -3.95 10.97 23.48
C SER A 339 -4.40 9.76 22.66
N THR A 340 -3.52 8.78 22.50
CA THR A 340 -3.76 7.56 21.73
C THR A 340 -3.33 6.34 22.53
N LEU A 341 -4.22 5.35 22.64
CA LEU A 341 -3.96 4.11 23.35
C LEU A 341 -4.42 2.92 22.50
N TYR A 342 -3.49 2.04 22.16
CA TYR A 342 -3.76 0.72 21.57
C TYR A 342 -3.47 -0.32 22.63
N ILE A 343 -4.42 -1.21 22.89
CA ILE A 343 -4.29 -2.25 23.89
C ILE A 343 -4.74 -3.57 23.31
N TYR A 344 -3.88 -4.57 23.40
CA TYR A 344 -4.25 -5.95 23.11
C TYR A 344 -4.31 -6.75 24.41
N ILE A 345 -5.41 -7.46 24.68
CA ILE A 345 -5.65 -8.12 25.97
C ILE A 345 -6.12 -9.57 25.78
N HIS A 346 -5.43 -10.52 26.39
CA HIS A 346 -5.79 -11.95 26.35
C HIS A 346 -6.66 -12.41 27.52
N VAL A 347 -6.55 -11.75 28.67
CA VAL A 347 -7.30 -12.10 29.89
C VAL A 347 -7.73 -10.81 30.58
N LEU A 348 -9.05 -10.61 30.72
CA LEU A 348 -9.63 -9.53 31.50
C LEU A 348 -10.37 -10.09 32.69
N ASP A 349 -9.76 -9.94 33.86
CA ASP A 349 -10.40 -10.17 35.15
C ASP A 349 -10.38 -8.92 36.05
N HIS A 350 -9.88 -7.79 35.52
CA HIS A 350 -9.83 -6.49 36.22
C HIS A 350 -10.46 -5.39 35.38
N VAL A 351 -10.79 -4.29 36.07
CA VAL A 351 -11.31 -3.08 35.45
C VAL A 351 -10.15 -2.28 34.87
N LEU A 352 -10.16 -2.09 33.56
CA LEU A 352 -9.38 -1.10 32.84
C LEU A 352 -9.98 0.30 33.11
N ASP A 353 -9.41 1.00 34.09
CA ASP A 353 -9.85 2.35 34.47
C ASP A 353 -9.06 3.42 33.72
N LEU A 354 -9.71 4.09 32.75
CA LEU A 354 -9.13 5.17 31.95
C LEU A 354 -9.72 6.53 32.30
N THR A 355 -10.39 6.65 33.45
CA THR A 355 -11.12 7.88 33.82
C THR A 355 -10.22 9.10 34.03
N HIS A 356 -8.94 8.89 34.35
CA HIS A 356 -7.93 9.94 34.55
C HIS A 356 -7.27 10.42 33.25
N ASN A 357 -7.43 9.70 32.13
CA ASN A 357 -6.81 10.04 30.86
C ASN A 357 -7.65 11.07 30.08
N HIS A 358 -7.80 12.27 30.64
CA HIS A 358 -8.66 13.32 30.09
C HIS A 358 -8.21 13.86 28.72
N ALA A 359 -6.96 13.59 28.31
CA ALA A 359 -6.44 13.93 26.99
C ALA A 359 -6.70 12.83 25.92
N LEU A 360 -7.22 11.67 26.31
CA LEU A 360 -7.40 10.54 25.42
C LEU A 360 -8.39 10.89 24.32
N GLU A 361 -7.95 10.79 23.07
CA GLU A 361 -8.77 11.03 21.88
C GLU A 361 -9.14 9.73 21.18
N LYS A 362 -8.24 8.74 21.20
CA LYS A 362 -8.39 7.45 20.51
C LYS A 362 -8.04 6.29 21.44
N LEU A 363 -8.95 5.31 21.49
CA LEU A 363 -8.75 4.02 22.15
C LEU A 363 -9.04 2.88 21.17
N ASP A 364 -8.09 1.96 21.00
CA ASP A 364 -8.22 0.75 20.19
C ASP A 364 -7.95 -0.47 21.10
N ILE A 365 -8.99 -1.27 21.35
CA ILE A 365 -8.94 -2.45 22.22
C ILE A 365 -9.08 -3.68 21.33
N HIS A 366 -8.10 -4.57 21.41
CA HIS A 366 -8.14 -5.89 20.80
C HIS A 366 -8.23 -6.94 21.90
N THR A 367 -9.12 -7.91 21.74
CA THR A 367 -9.26 -9.02 22.68
C THR A 367 -8.90 -10.34 22.01
N GLY A 368 -8.06 -11.15 22.64
CA GLY A 368 -7.72 -12.49 22.15
C GLY A 368 -8.91 -13.47 22.17
N TYR A 369 -8.81 -14.57 21.41
CA TYR A 369 -9.87 -15.59 21.26
C TYR A 369 -10.28 -16.29 22.57
N SER A 370 -9.43 -16.26 23.58
CA SER A 370 -9.63 -16.94 24.87
C SER A 370 -10.61 -16.22 25.81
N VAL A 371 -10.95 -14.95 25.55
CA VAL A 371 -11.83 -14.18 26.44
C VAL A 371 -13.29 -14.53 26.15
N LEU A 372 -13.91 -15.36 27.00
CA LEU A 372 -15.34 -15.65 26.96
C LEU A 372 -16.16 -14.41 27.40
N GLY A 373 -16.39 -13.47 26.48
CA GLY A 373 -17.22 -12.28 26.70
C GLY A 373 -16.58 -11.24 27.62
N MET A 374 -16.23 -10.08 27.08
CA MET A 374 -15.78 -8.94 27.89
C MET A 374 -17.01 -8.12 28.30
N ASP A 375 -17.29 -8.03 29.61
CA ASP A 375 -18.31 -7.10 30.10
C ASP A 375 -17.81 -5.66 30.03
N SER A 376 -18.65 -4.75 29.54
CA SER A 376 -18.42 -3.31 29.50
C SER A 376 -18.09 -2.72 30.87
N PHE A 377 -18.52 -3.35 31.98
CA PHE A 377 -18.12 -2.96 33.33
C PHE A 377 -16.61 -3.04 33.57
N PHE A 378 -15.87 -3.82 32.77
CA PHE A 378 -14.42 -3.90 32.85
C PHE A 378 -13.70 -2.74 32.16
N VAL A 379 -14.38 -1.84 31.45
CA VAL A 379 -13.73 -0.68 30.83
C VAL A 379 -14.42 0.59 31.28
N LYS A 380 -13.72 1.45 32.02
CA LYS A 380 -14.21 2.79 32.34
C LYS A 380 -13.56 3.80 31.41
N LEU A 381 -14.32 4.27 30.44
CA LEU A 381 -13.87 5.28 29.49
C LEU A 381 -13.76 6.66 30.14
N PRO A 382 -12.82 7.51 29.69
CA PRO A 382 -12.83 8.91 30.08
C PRO A 382 -14.06 9.58 29.49
N LEU A 383 -14.90 10.18 30.35
CA LEU A 383 -16.02 11.03 29.93
C LEU A 383 -15.56 12.45 29.52
N SER A 384 -14.31 12.58 29.09
CA SER A 384 -13.73 13.86 28.69
C SER A 384 -14.26 14.28 27.33
N SER A 385 -14.23 15.59 27.06
CA SER A 385 -14.63 16.14 25.77
C SER A 385 -13.64 15.81 24.62
N SER A 386 -12.47 15.26 24.93
CA SER A 386 -11.43 14.92 23.94
C SER A 386 -11.69 13.59 23.25
N PHE A 387 -12.44 12.68 23.87
CA PHE A 387 -12.59 11.30 23.41
C PHE A 387 -13.44 11.23 22.13
N LYS A 388 -12.82 10.81 21.02
CA LYS A 388 -13.38 10.89 19.65
C LYS A 388 -13.46 9.55 18.93
N GLU A 389 -12.56 8.62 19.19
CA GLU A 389 -12.49 7.35 18.46
C GLU A 389 -12.39 6.16 19.42
N LEU A 390 -13.32 5.20 19.26
CA LEU A 390 -13.32 3.93 19.97
C LEU A 390 -13.31 2.79 18.96
N TYR A 391 -12.32 1.92 19.04
CA TYR A 391 -12.24 0.69 18.29
C TYR A 391 -12.22 -0.47 19.29
N HIS A 392 -13.11 -1.43 19.09
CA HIS A 392 -13.18 -2.68 19.83
C HIS A 392 -13.17 -3.81 18.81
N ARG A 393 -11.99 -4.42 18.64
CA ARG A 393 -11.73 -5.50 17.69
C ARG A 393 -11.68 -6.81 18.46
N SER A 394 -12.84 -7.44 18.58
CA SER A 394 -12.96 -8.79 19.13
C SER A 394 -13.36 -9.75 18.02
N SER A 395 -12.63 -10.85 17.91
CA SER A 395 -12.90 -11.87 16.91
C SER A 395 -14.14 -12.70 17.20
N SER A 396 -14.70 -12.66 18.42
CA SER A 396 -15.74 -13.63 18.80
C SER A 396 -16.83 -13.10 19.72
N TYR A 397 -16.61 -12.02 20.48
CA TYR A 397 -17.60 -11.62 21.50
C TYR A 397 -17.88 -10.12 21.49
N PRO A 398 -19.15 -9.71 21.67
CA PRO A 398 -19.50 -8.31 21.88
C PRO A 398 -18.95 -7.83 23.24
N LEU A 399 -18.88 -6.51 23.42
CA LEU A 399 -18.85 -5.95 24.77
C LEU A 399 -20.21 -6.22 25.42
N ALA A 400 -20.29 -7.15 26.38
CA ALA A 400 -21.51 -7.37 27.15
C ALA A 400 -21.86 -6.09 27.92
N GLY A 401 -23.14 -5.78 28.13
CA GLY A 401 -23.55 -4.55 28.82
C GLY A 401 -23.38 -3.25 28.00
N PHE A 402 -23.05 -3.34 26.71
CA PHE A 402 -23.03 -2.20 25.80
C PHE A 402 -24.36 -1.44 25.84
N SER A 403 -24.33 -0.19 26.32
CA SER A 403 -25.53 0.63 26.54
C SER A 403 -25.34 2.04 26.03
N THR A 404 -26.44 2.77 25.85
CA THR A 404 -26.43 4.19 25.44
C THR A 404 -25.57 5.06 26.37
N GLN A 405 -25.45 4.71 27.66
CA GLN A 405 -24.69 5.50 28.65
C GLN A 405 -23.20 5.21 28.63
N PHE A 406 -22.78 4.05 28.11
CA PHE A 406 -21.36 3.67 28.00
C PHE A 406 -20.60 4.55 27.00
N LEU A 407 -21.26 4.97 25.92
CA LEU A 407 -20.62 5.71 24.83
C LEU A 407 -20.61 7.22 25.11
N PRO A 408 -19.44 7.88 25.12
CA PRO A 408 -19.37 9.32 25.25
C PRO A 408 -20.08 10.05 24.11
N THR A 409 -20.77 11.15 24.44
CA THR A 409 -21.51 11.96 23.45
C THR A 409 -20.61 12.74 22.49
N THR A 410 -19.29 12.74 22.71
CA THR A 410 -18.27 13.33 21.84
C THR A 410 -17.73 12.36 20.79
N LEU A 411 -18.12 11.08 20.86
CA LEU A 411 -17.58 10.03 20.01
C LEU A 411 -17.94 10.29 18.53
N THR A 412 -16.93 10.42 17.68
CA THR A 412 -17.08 10.66 16.24
C THR A 412 -16.84 9.42 15.39
N ARG A 413 -16.15 8.41 15.95
CA ARG A 413 -15.91 7.13 15.30
C ARG A 413 -16.08 5.97 16.28
N LEU A 414 -16.82 4.95 15.84
CA LEU A 414 -17.03 3.70 16.56
C LEU A 414 -16.74 2.51 15.64
N GLU A 415 -15.96 1.55 16.12
CA GLU A 415 -15.80 0.21 15.53
C GLU A 415 -16.03 -0.82 16.63
N THR A 416 -17.02 -1.70 16.48
CA THR A 416 -17.30 -2.73 17.48
C THR A 416 -18.03 -3.94 16.88
N SER A 417 -17.81 -5.11 17.49
CA SER A 417 -18.71 -6.26 17.35
C SER A 417 -20.03 -6.01 18.11
N VAL A 418 -21.15 -6.44 17.54
CA VAL A 418 -22.50 -6.31 18.14
C VAL A 418 -23.29 -7.61 18.16
N CYS A 419 -22.59 -8.75 18.07
CA CYS A 419 -23.23 -10.07 18.16
C CYS A 419 -24.09 -10.17 19.43
N ASP A 420 -25.28 -10.75 19.35
CA ASP A 420 -26.20 -10.99 20.48
C ASP A 420 -26.65 -9.75 21.30
N LEU A 421 -26.39 -8.53 20.83
CA LEU A 421 -26.93 -7.32 21.46
C LEU A 421 -28.35 -7.03 20.97
N ASP A 422 -29.25 -6.65 21.90
CA ASP A 422 -30.54 -6.08 21.53
C ASP A 422 -30.37 -4.61 21.09
N LEU A 423 -30.03 -4.43 19.82
CA LEU A 423 -29.82 -3.12 19.19
C LEU A 423 -31.06 -2.21 19.23
N SER A 424 -32.24 -2.72 19.57
CA SER A 424 -33.44 -1.88 19.71
C SER A 424 -33.42 -1.02 20.97
N THR A 425 -32.63 -1.40 21.98
CA THR A 425 -32.51 -0.71 23.27
C THR A 425 -31.37 0.30 23.32
N ILE A 426 -30.46 0.25 22.35
CA ILE A 426 -29.23 1.05 22.32
C ILE A 426 -29.39 2.21 21.34
N GLN A 427 -29.05 3.41 21.78
CA GLN A 427 -28.95 4.59 20.91
C GLN A 427 -27.49 5.01 20.80
N LEU A 428 -26.99 5.05 19.57
CA LEU A 428 -25.64 5.52 19.32
C LEU A 428 -25.55 7.06 19.42
N PRO A 429 -24.40 7.62 19.86
CA PRO A 429 -24.18 9.07 19.91
C PRO A 429 -24.44 9.76 18.57
N ARG A 430 -25.15 10.90 18.61
CA ARG A 430 -25.47 11.72 17.43
C ARG A 430 -24.23 12.38 16.79
N SER A 431 -23.12 12.44 17.50
CA SER A 431 -21.82 12.95 17.05
C SER A 431 -21.10 12.02 16.07
N LEU A 432 -21.53 10.77 15.92
CA LEU A 432 -20.83 9.78 15.10
C LEU A 432 -20.83 10.15 13.62
N VAL A 433 -19.63 10.24 13.05
CA VAL A 433 -19.33 10.46 11.64
C VAL A 433 -19.05 9.14 10.93
N GLN A 434 -18.44 8.18 11.63
CA GLN A 434 -18.10 6.86 11.11
C GLN A 434 -18.47 5.75 12.08
N VAL A 435 -19.12 4.70 11.56
CA VAL A 435 -19.48 3.49 12.31
C VAL A 435 -19.04 2.25 11.53
N THR A 436 -18.34 1.33 12.20
CA THR A 436 -18.08 -0.04 11.74
C THR A 436 -18.74 -1.01 12.72
N LEU A 437 -19.62 -1.88 12.24
CA LEU A 437 -20.27 -2.90 13.03
C LEU A 437 -19.88 -4.28 12.51
N GLU A 438 -19.37 -5.12 13.40
CA GLU A 438 -18.98 -6.50 13.12
C GLU A 438 -19.98 -7.49 13.69
N ASN A 439 -20.12 -8.65 13.05
CA ASN A 439 -21.00 -9.75 13.47
C ASN A 439 -22.45 -9.32 13.75
N CYS A 440 -23.02 -8.50 12.87
CA CYS A 440 -24.40 -8.04 12.96
C CYS A 440 -25.38 -9.09 12.42
N ARG A 441 -26.42 -9.47 13.17
CA ARG A 441 -27.53 -10.24 12.58
C ARG A 441 -28.48 -9.33 11.81
N SER A 442 -28.98 -8.29 12.45
CA SER A 442 -29.84 -7.29 11.82
C SER A 442 -29.60 -5.90 12.42
N ILE A 443 -29.91 -4.85 11.66
CA ILE A 443 -29.83 -3.46 12.13
C ILE A 443 -31.25 -2.89 12.15
N PRO A 444 -31.82 -2.62 13.34
CA PRO A 444 -33.16 -2.07 13.43
C PRO A 444 -33.18 -0.60 13.02
N VAL A 445 -34.36 -0.17 12.56
CA VAL A 445 -34.64 1.24 12.27
C VAL A 445 -34.49 2.06 13.55
N GLY A 446 -33.61 3.06 13.52
CA GLY A 446 -33.39 3.99 14.63
C GLY A 446 -32.13 3.74 15.46
N PHE A 447 -31.48 2.58 15.31
CA PHE A 447 -30.19 2.30 15.98
C PHE A 447 -29.08 3.24 15.52
N LEU A 448 -28.94 3.41 14.19
CA LEU A 448 -27.99 4.35 13.60
C LEU A 448 -28.50 5.79 13.75
N PRO A 449 -27.63 6.76 14.09
CA PRO A 449 -28.04 8.14 14.29
C PRO A 449 -28.55 8.76 12.98
N ARG A 450 -29.80 9.22 12.98
CA ARG A 450 -30.46 9.86 11.82
C ARG A 450 -30.38 11.38 11.85
N ASP A 451 -30.48 11.96 13.04
CA ASP A 451 -30.63 13.40 13.24
C ASP A 451 -29.29 14.13 13.08
N GLY A 452 -29.29 15.25 12.37
CA GLY A 452 -28.11 16.11 12.17
C GLY A 452 -27.22 15.73 10.99
N GLY A 453 -27.48 14.60 10.32
CA GLY A 453 -26.80 14.23 9.07
C GLY A 453 -25.29 14.04 9.20
N VAL A 454 -24.79 13.76 10.40
CA VAL A 454 -23.36 13.67 10.72
C VAL A 454 -22.75 12.35 10.25
N LEU A 455 -23.48 11.24 10.34
CA LEU A 455 -22.98 9.92 9.93
C LEU A 455 -22.76 9.86 8.42
N LYS A 456 -21.48 9.82 8.00
CA LYS A 456 -21.07 9.80 6.59
C LYS A 456 -20.52 8.45 6.13
N LYS A 457 -19.94 7.66 7.05
CA LYS A 457 -19.27 6.39 6.73
C LYS A 457 -19.85 5.26 7.56
N LEU A 458 -20.25 4.18 6.90
CA LEU A 458 -20.85 3.02 7.54
C LEU A 458 -20.22 1.74 6.97
N SER A 459 -19.79 0.84 7.84
CA SER A 459 -19.29 -0.49 7.48
C SER A 459 -20.07 -1.52 8.29
N ILE A 460 -20.70 -2.47 7.63
CA ILE A 460 -21.53 -3.49 8.27
C ILE A 460 -21.06 -4.85 7.79
N HIS A 461 -20.70 -5.71 8.74
CA HIS A 461 -20.40 -7.12 8.50
C HIS A 461 -21.53 -7.95 9.10
N LEU A 462 -22.34 -8.54 8.21
CA LEU A 462 -23.49 -9.34 8.61
C LEU A 462 -23.06 -10.79 8.87
N ASP A 463 -23.58 -11.37 9.94
CA ASP A 463 -23.46 -12.80 10.25
C ASP A 463 -24.82 -13.48 9.96
N GLY A 464 -24.82 -14.38 8.98
CA GLY A 464 -26.01 -15.13 8.56
C GLY A 464 -26.85 -14.53 7.43
N PHE A 465 -28.08 -15.01 7.30
CA PHE A 465 -29.01 -14.69 6.19
C PHE A 465 -29.94 -13.50 6.49
N GLU A 466 -29.88 -12.93 7.69
CA GLU A 466 -30.73 -11.81 8.05
C GLU A 466 -30.27 -10.54 7.32
N GLY A 467 -31.21 -9.91 6.61
CA GLY A 467 -30.95 -8.70 5.85
C GLY A 467 -31.05 -7.43 6.70
N LEU A 468 -30.62 -6.32 6.11
CA LEU A 468 -30.92 -4.98 6.60
C LEU A 468 -32.44 -4.73 6.64
N SER A 469 -32.94 -4.07 7.68
CA SER A 469 -34.32 -3.57 7.68
C SER A 469 -34.47 -2.38 6.72
N LYS A 470 -35.64 -2.24 6.09
CA LYS A 470 -35.97 -1.10 5.23
C LYS A 470 -35.78 0.21 6.01
N GLY A 471 -34.99 1.14 5.47
CA GLY A 471 -34.66 2.42 6.09
C GLY A 471 -33.65 2.34 7.23
N SER A 472 -33.00 1.19 7.48
CA SER A 472 -31.98 1.08 8.53
C SER A 472 -30.78 2.00 8.28
N ILE A 473 -30.33 2.12 7.03
CA ILE A 473 -29.22 3.00 6.65
C ILE A 473 -29.72 4.45 6.50
N PRO A 474 -29.19 5.42 7.29
CA PRO A 474 -29.56 6.82 7.16
C PRO A 474 -29.14 7.41 5.80
N SER A 475 -29.96 8.30 5.25
CA SER A 475 -29.67 9.02 4.00
C SER A 475 -28.49 10.00 4.09
N SER A 476 -27.92 10.21 5.28
CA SER A 476 -26.69 10.99 5.46
C SER A 476 -25.43 10.23 5.06
N VAL A 477 -25.49 8.88 5.02
CA VAL A 477 -24.36 8.02 4.69
C VAL A 477 -23.98 8.23 3.23
N GLN A 478 -22.68 8.35 2.98
CA GLN A 478 -22.10 8.53 1.65
C GLN A 478 -21.08 7.44 1.30
N ASP A 479 -20.51 6.77 2.30
CA ASP A 479 -19.55 5.68 2.15
C ASP A 479 -20.08 4.46 2.88
N LEU A 480 -20.44 3.43 2.13
CA LEU A 480 -21.06 2.22 2.65
C LEU A 480 -20.21 1.00 2.29
N LYS A 481 -19.90 0.18 3.29
CA LYS A 481 -19.32 -1.15 3.09
C LYS A 481 -20.28 -2.19 3.64
N LEU A 482 -20.69 -3.14 2.80
CA LEU A 482 -21.56 -4.25 3.17
C LEU A 482 -20.82 -5.56 2.90
N PHE A 483 -20.59 -6.34 3.95
CA PHE A 483 -19.99 -7.66 3.88
C PHE A 483 -21.06 -8.72 4.18
N HIS A 484 -21.09 -9.78 3.37
CA HIS A 484 -22.09 -10.87 3.43
C HIS A 484 -23.56 -10.43 3.32
N TYR A 485 -23.83 -9.24 2.79
CA TYR A 485 -25.20 -8.81 2.51
C TYR A 485 -25.72 -9.44 1.21
N SER A 486 -26.82 -10.17 1.33
CA SER A 486 -27.53 -10.83 0.22
C SER A 486 -28.95 -10.29 -0.01
N GLY A 487 -29.31 -9.19 0.66
CA GLY A 487 -30.63 -8.58 0.57
C GLY A 487 -30.82 -7.62 -0.62
N PRO A 488 -32.01 -6.99 -0.73
CA PRO A 488 -32.34 -6.12 -1.85
C PRO A 488 -31.45 -4.87 -1.96
N THR A 489 -31.12 -4.49 -3.19
CA THR A 489 -30.31 -3.28 -3.48
C THR A 489 -31.14 -2.01 -3.68
N THR A 490 -32.45 -2.05 -3.45
CA THR A 490 -33.34 -0.94 -3.77
C THR A 490 -33.04 0.29 -2.89
N PRO A 491 -33.44 1.51 -3.31
CA PRO A 491 -33.21 2.75 -2.55
C PRO A 491 -33.74 2.73 -1.11
N ASP A 492 -34.69 1.83 -0.82
CA ASP A 492 -35.25 1.59 0.51
C ASP A 492 -34.29 0.92 1.49
N TYR A 493 -33.33 0.13 0.98
CA TYR A 493 -32.30 -0.54 1.77
C TYR A 493 -30.96 0.18 1.65
N ILE A 494 -30.66 0.70 0.45
CA ILE A 494 -29.40 1.36 0.14
C ILE A 494 -29.69 2.72 -0.49
N PRO A 495 -29.62 3.82 0.30
CA PRO A 495 -30.09 5.11 -0.14
C PRO A 495 -29.27 5.67 -1.32
N ASN A 496 -29.90 6.49 -2.16
CA ASN A 496 -29.23 7.16 -3.29
C ASN A 496 -28.14 8.17 -2.86
N SER A 497 -28.00 8.45 -1.56
CA SER A 497 -26.94 9.29 -1.00
C SER A 497 -25.56 8.61 -1.04
N ILE A 498 -25.50 7.29 -1.25
CA ILE A 498 -24.24 6.54 -1.30
C ILE A 498 -23.42 6.97 -2.53
N LYS A 499 -22.24 7.53 -2.25
CA LYS A 499 -21.22 7.90 -3.25
C LYS A 499 -20.12 6.85 -3.37
N ARG A 500 -19.86 6.08 -2.33
CA ARG A 500 -18.85 5.01 -2.31
C ARG A 500 -19.45 3.75 -1.74
N LEU A 501 -19.39 2.66 -2.49
CA LEU A 501 -19.98 1.37 -2.12
C LEU A 501 -18.90 0.28 -2.19
N SER A 502 -18.71 -0.47 -1.11
CA SER A 502 -17.95 -1.72 -1.11
C SER A 502 -18.92 -2.86 -0.85
N TRP A 503 -19.01 -3.80 -1.79
CA TRP A 503 -20.02 -4.84 -1.79
C TRP A 503 -19.42 -6.21 -2.07
N PHE A 504 -19.89 -7.21 -1.32
CA PHE A 504 -19.51 -8.61 -1.39
C PHE A 504 -20.76 -9.47 -1.63
N GLY A 505 -21.19 -9.63 -2.88
CA GLY A 505 -22.50 -10.21 -3.23
C GLY A 505 -23.02 -9.84 -4.62
N ASN A 506 -24.24 -10.30 -4.92
CA ASN A 506 -24.95 -9.99 -6.17
C ASN A 506 -25.54 -8.58 -6.12
N ILE A 507 -25.52 -7.88 -7.26
CA ILE A 507 -26.02 -6.51 -7.37
C ILE A 507 -27.09 -6.46 -8.46
N ASP A 508 -28.32 -6.10 -8.08
CA ASP A 508 -29.39 -5.86 -9.04
C ASP A 508 -29.39 -4.40 -9.52
N THR A 509 -29.29 -3.46 -8.58
CA THR A 509 -29.32 -2.01 -8.85
C THR A 509 -28.23 -1.28 -8.07
N LEU A 510 -27.67 -0.22 -8.66
CA LEU A 510 -26.67 0.64 -8.04
C LEU A 510 -27.27 2.02 -7.75
N PRO A 511 -26.87 2.68 -6.63
CA PRO A 511 -27.25 4.07 -6.36
C PRO A 511 -26.89 5.00 -7.53
N GLN A 512 -27.82 5.86 -7.95
CA GLN A 512 -27.63 6.72 -9.13
C GLN A 512 -26.48 7.73 -8.99
N GLY A 513 -26.14 8.13 -7.76
CA GLY A 513 -25.04 9.06 -7.44
C GLY A 513 -23.71 8.38 -7.10
N LEU A 514 -23.56 7.09 -7.38
CA LEU A 514 -22.38 6.31 -6.99
C LEU A 514 -21.14 6.76 -7.78
N GLU A 515 -20.10 7.21 -7.08
CA GLU A 515 -18.82 7.68 -7.66
C GLU A 515 -17.73 6.60 -7.60
N CYS A 516 -17.80 5.69 -6.63
CA CYS A 516 -16.80 4.64 -6.39
C CYS A 516 -17.45 3.30 -6.02
N LEU A 517 -17.13 2.23 -6.74
CA LEU A 517 -17.63 0.88 -6.49
C LEU A 517 -16.44 -0.05 -6.24
N LYS A 518 -16.44 -0.77 -5.12
CA LYS A 518 -15.58 -1.92 -4.89
C LYS A 518 -16.46 -3.16 -4.85
N TRP A 519 -16.36 -3.98 -5.87
CA TRP A 519 -17.23 -5.13 -6.02
C TRP A 519 -16.39 -6.41 -5.99
N LYS A 520 -16.69 -7.25 -5.01
CA LYS A 520 -16.20 -8.62 -4.91
C LYS A 520 -17.37 -9.55 -5.19
N TYR A 521 -17.31 -10.25 -6.32
CA TYR A 521 -18.33 -11.22 -6.69
C TYR A 521 -18.07 -12.53 -5.91
N PRO A 522 -19.08 -13.12 -5.25
CA PRO A 522 -18.92 -14.42 -4.61
C PRO A 522 -18.87 -15.51 -5.69
N PHE A 523 -17.67 -15.98 -6.00
CA PHE A 523 -17.44 -17.00 -7.03
C PHE A 523 -17.75 -18.44 -6.58
N ASP A 524 -18.23 -18.64 -5.35
CA ASP A 524 -18.55 -19.98 -4.79
C ASP A 524 -19.71 -20.71 -5.49
N SER A 525 -20.26 -20.15 -6.58
CA SER A 525 -21.35 -20.74 -7.37
C SER A 525 -20.92 -21.18 -8.78
N PHE A 526 -19.73 -21.78 -8.92
CA PHE A 526 -19.47 -22.69 -10.03
C PHE A 526 -20.40 -23.91 -9.90
N VAL A 527 -21.65 -23.74 -10.30
CA VAL A 527 -22.56 -24.86 -10.53
C VAL A 527 -22.06 -25.54 -11.79
N TYR A 528 -21.19 -26.54 -11.62
CA TYR A 528 -20.98 -27.52 -12.69
C TYR A 528 -22.37 -28.01 -13.09
N PRO A 529 -22.76 -27.93 -14.37
CA PRO A 529 -24.00 -28.55 -14.80
C PRO A 529 -23.91 -30.01 -14.40
N SER A 530 -24.70 -30.42 -13.41
CA SER A 530 -24.75 -31.79 -12.92
C SER A 530 -25.20 -32.65 -14.08
N SER A 531 -24.24 -33.24 -14.78
CA SER A 531 -24.44 -34.05 -15.98
C SER A 531 -25.01 -35.40 -15.58
N SER A 532 -26.29 -35.42 -15.22
CA SER A 532 -27.10 -36.64 -15.16
C SER A 532 -27.65 -36.94 -16.55
N SER A 533 -26.80 -37.39 -17.46
CA SER A 533 -27.23 -38.18 -18.61
C SER A 533 -26.06 -39.00 -19.11
N SER A 534 -26.01 -40.22 -18.58
CA SER A 534 -25.15 -41.31 -18.98
C SER A 534 -25.37 -41.67 -20.45
N SER A 535 -24.44 -41.30 -21.32
CA SER A 535 -24.11 -42.06 -22.53
C SER A 535 -22.81 -41.56 -23.16
N SER A 536 -21.71 -42.24 -22.79
CA SER A 536 -20.55 -42.58 -23.62
C SER A 536 -20.30 -41.78 -24.91
N SER A 537 -19.36 -40.84 -24.88
CA SER A 537 -18.05 -40.88 -25.57
C SER A 537 -17.44 -39.48 -25.77
N SER A 538 -16.31 -39.27 -25.10
CA SER A 538 -15.19 -38.35 -25.40
C SER A 538 -15.47 -36.95 -25.99
N SER A 539 -15.86 -36.01 -25.14
CA SER A 539 -15.28 -34.66 -25.04
C SER A 539 -16.10 -33.93 -23.97
N SER A 540 -15.52 -33.66 -22.81
CA SER A 540 -16.21 -32.82 -21.81
C SER A 540 -16.46 -31.46 -22.47
N PRO A 541 -17.71 -31.00 -22.61
CA PRO A 541 -17.98 -29.68 -23.14
C PRO A 541 -17.21 -28.66 -22.28
N PRO A 542 -16.58 -27.65 -22.91
CA PRO A 542 -15.86 -26.63 -22.17
C PRO A 542 -16.81 -26.03 -21.12
N PRO A 543 -16.31 -25.77 -19.90
CA PRO A 543 -17.14 -25.20 -18.83
C PRO A 543 -17.83 -23.95 -19.36
N VAL A 544 -19.17 -23.98 -19.37
CA VAL A 544 -19.98 -22.83 -19.80
C VAL A 544 -19.81 -21.75 -18.75
N ILE A 545 -18.95 -20.79 -19.05
CA ILE A 545 -18.72 -19.62 -18.22
C ILE A 545 -20.02 -18.81 -18.23
N ARG A 546 -20.75 -18.80 -17.11
CA ARG A 546 -21.93 -17.92 -16.98
C ARG A 546 -21.47 -16.47 -17.14
N ALA A 547 -22.05 -15.78 -18.11
CA ALA A 547 -21.91 -14.33 -18.20
C ALA A 547 -22.40 -13.72 -16.88
N LEU A 548 -21.69 -12.69 -16.40
CA LEU A 548 -22.19 -11.93 -15.27
C LEU A 548 -23.54 -11.33 -15.67
N PRO A 549 -24.53 -11.28 -14.75
CA PRO A 549 -25.76 -10.57 -15.03
C PRO A 549 -25.41 -9.13 -15.43
N PRO A 550 -26.08 -8.56 -16.44
CA PRO A 550 -25.78 -7.21 -16.88
C PRO A 550 -26.00 -6.23 -15.74
N ILE A 551 -24.94 -5.61 -15.24
CA ILE A 551 -25.03 -4.59 -14.20
C ILE A 551 -25.14 -3.24 -14.88
N ASN A 552 -26.20 -2.50 -14.54
CA ASN A 552 -26.34 -1.12 -14.95
C ASN A 552 -25.40 -0.24 -14.11
N ILE A 553 -24.26 0.13 -14.70
CA ILE A 553 -23.25 0.97 -14.06
C ILE A 553 -23.65 2.44 -14.22
N PRO A 554 -23.83 3.21 -13.12
CA PRO A 554 -24.24 4.61 -13.22
C PRO A 554 -23.14 5.48 -13.84
N GLN A 555 -23.52 6.47 -14.64
CA GLN A 555 -22.60 7.41 -15.30
C GLN A 555 -21.81 8.29 -14.31
N SER A 556 -22.24 8.38 -13.05
CA SER A 556 -21.48 9.04 -11.99
C SER A 556 -20.23 8.27 -11.55
N LEU A 557 -20.12 6.98 -11.92
CA LEU A 557 -19.05 6.11 -11.43
C LEU A 557 -17.72 6.47 -12.09
N THR A 558 -16.76 6.94 -11.29
CA THR A 558 -15.42 7.34 -11.75
C THR A 558 -14.33 6.36 -11.34
N LYS A 559 -14.57 5.56 -10.30
CA LYS A 559 -13.62 4.58 -9.75
C LYS A 559 -14.28 3.22 -9.60
N LEU A 560 -13.64 2.20 -10.16
CA LEU A 560 -14.13 0.84 -10.09
C LEU A 560 -13.01 -0.08 -9.55
N THR A 561 -13.32 -0.87 -8.53
CA THR A 561 -12.49 -1.97 -8.06
C THR A 561 -13.21 -3.29 -8.29
N LEU A 562 -12.58 -4.20 -9.00
CA LEU A 562 -13.14 -5.52 -9.34
C LEU A 562 -12.25 -6.62 -8.81
N GLU A 563 -12.86 -7.75 -8.47
CA GLU A 563 -12.17 -9.03 -8.36
C GLU A 563 -12.49 -9.84 -9.62
N LEU A 564 -11.46 -10.23 -10.38
CA LEU A 564 -11.62 -10.91 -11.66
C LEU A 564 -11.13 -12.35 -11.58
N ASP A 565 -11.92 -13.27 -12.13
CA ASP A 565 -11.50 -14.63 -12.42
C ASP A 565 -10.92 -14.76 -13.83
N ALA A 566 -10.00 -15.71 -13.99
CA ALA A 566 -9.48 -16.09 -15.29
C ALA A 566 -10.64 -16.43 -16.26
N ILE A 567 -10.54 -15.95 -17.48
CA ILE A 567 -11.50 -16.24 -18.55
C ILE A 567 -11.15 -17.53 -19.29
N LEU A 568 -9.88 -17.88 -19.31
CA LEU A 568 -9.34 -19.00 -20.08
C LEU A 568 -8.12 -19.54 -19.34
N LYS A 569 -8.04 -20.87 -19.25
CA LYS A 569 -6.82 -21.59 -18.91
C LYS A 569 -6.31 -22.22 -20.21
N VAL A 570 -5.21 -21.72 -20.75
CA VAL A 570 -4.53 -22.32 -21.91
C VAL A 570 -3.33 -23.08 -21.38
N GLU A 571 -3.40 -24.41 -21.36
CA GLU A 571 -2.44 -25.28 -20.66
C GLU A 571 -2.37 -24.91 -19.17
N ASP A 572 -1.31 -24.22 -18.73
CA ASP A 572 -1.08 -23.74 -17.36
C ASP A 572 -0.94 -22.21 -17.27
N HIS A 573 -1.43 -21.51 -18.29
CA HIS A 573 -1.39 -20.06 -18.37
C HIS A 573 -2.79 -19.47 -18.25
N LEU A 574 -2.99 -18.57 -17.29
CA LEU A 574 -4.28 -17.93 -17.04
C LEU A 574 -4.41 -16.63 -17.82
N ILE A 575 -5.53 -16.43 -18.52
CA ILE A 575 -5.82 -15.16 -19.19
C ILE A 575 -6.97 -14.47 -18.46
N TYR A 576 -6.74 -13.21 -18.08
CA TYR A 576 -7.72 -12.32 -17.49
C TYR A 576 -8.12 -11.24 -18.49
N SER A 577 -9.42 -10.93 -18.50
CA SER A 577 -10.04 -10.00 -19.43
C SER A 577 -11.23 -9.34 -18.73
N ILE A 578 -11.47 -8.06 -19.01
CA ILE A 578 -12.64 -7.35 -18.51
C ILE A 578 -13.85 -7.49 -19.45
N SER A 579 -13.69 -8.13 -20.61
CA SER A 579 -14.77 -8.34 -21.59
C SER A 579 -16.01 -9.04 -21.02
N LYS A 580 -15.88 -9.80 -19.93
CA LYS A 580 -16.99 -10.40 -19.17
C LYS A 580 -17.99 -9.37 -18.61
N LEU A 581 -17.60 -8.10 -18.54
CA LEU A 581 -18.45 -7.01 -18.04
C LEU A 581 -19.31 -6.37 -19.13
N ARG A 582 -19.22 -6.82 -20.39
CA ARG A 582 -19.97 -6.25 -21.50
C ARG A 582 -21.48 -6.28 -21.21
N GLN A 583 -22.10 -5.11 -21.27
CA GLN A 583 -23.56 -4.98 -21.28
C GLN A 583 -24.07 -5.41 -22.66
N GLN A 584 -25.22 -6.09 -22.71
CA GLN A 584 -25.74 -6.71 -23.95
C GLN A 584 -26.03 -5.71 -25.08
N ASP A 585 -26.23 -4.42 -24.77
CA ASP A 585 -26.72 -3.43 -25.72
C ASP A 585 -25.67 -2.41 -26.21
N ASP A 586 -24.48 -2.35 -25.60
CA ASP A 586 -23.46 -1.36 -25.96
C ASP A 586 -22.36 -1.97 -26.82
N THR A 587 -22.30 -1.54 -28.09
CA THR A 587 -21.49 -2.19 -29.13
C THR A 587 -19.99 -1.89 -29.04
N TYR A 588 -19.53 -0.92 -28.23
CA TYR A 588 -18.14 -0.45 -28.30
C TYR A 588 -17.38 -0.30 -26.97
N ASN A 589 -18.04 -0.01 -25.84
CA ASN A 589 -17.34 0.25 -24.57
C ASN A 589 -17.63 -0.85 -23.54
N ILE A 590 -16.57 -1.45 -22.99
CA ILE A 590 -16.71 -2.46 -21.92
C ILE A 590 -17.12 -1.80 -20.60
N LEU A 591 -16.67 -0.57 -20.38
CA LEU A 591 -16.91 0.21 -19.18
C LEU A 591 -17.45 1.59 -19.56
N PRO A 592 -18.34 2.19 -18.75
CA PRO A 592 -18.77 3.56 -18.97
C PRO A 592 -17.59 4.54 -19.05
N ASN A 593 -17.73 5.53 -19.94
CA ASN A 593 -16.72 6.56 -20.21
C ASN A 593 -16.33 7.40 -18.99
N SER A 594 -17.15 7.38 -17.93
CA SER A 594 -16.90 8.07 -16.66
C SER A 594 -15.79 7.43 -15.84
N ILE A 595 -15.51 6.14 -16.03
CA ILE A 595 -14.54 5.38 -15.23
C ILE A 595 -13.11 5.74 -15.66
N SER A 596 -12.43 6.53 -14.82
CA SER A 596 -11.04 6.95 -15.03
C SER A 596 -10.04 6.13 -14.20
N LYS A 597 -10.49 5.44 -13.15
CA LYS A 597 -9.60 4.61 -12.30
C LYS A 597 -10.14 3.19 -12.16
N LEU A 598 -9.34 2.22 -12.56
CA LEU A 598 -9.66 0.80 -12.46
C LEU A 598 -8.65 0.10 -11.56
N LYS A 599 -9.16 -0.58 -10.54
CA LYS A 599 -8.39 -1.47 -9.68
C LYS A 599 -8.89 -2.90 -9.87
N ILE A 600 -7.97 -3.81 -10.15
CA ILE A 600 -8.26 -5.22 -10.38
C ILE A 600 -7.59 -6.00 -9.25
N LYS A 601 -8.33 -6.91 -8.65
CA LYS A 601 -7.83 -7.90 -7.70
C LYS A 601 -7.91 -9.26 -8.35
N LEU A 602 -6.78 -9.95 -8.39
CA LEU A 602 -6.68 -11.33 -8.84
C LEU A 602 -6.74 -12.27 -7.62
N PRO A 603 -7.41 -13.43 -7.72
CA PRO A 603 -7.49 -14.40 -6.64
C PRO A 603 -6.10 -14.87 -6.16
N TYR A 604 -5.97 -15.10 -4.85
CA TYR A 604 -4.70 -15.47 -4.21
C TYR A 604 -4.09 -16.76 -4.78
N HIS A 605 -4.90 -17.79 -4.96
CA HIS A 605 -4.47 -19.15 -5.33
C HIS A 605 -3.92 -19.26 -6.77
N GLN A 606 -3.96 -18.18 -7.56
CA GLN A 606 -3.63 -18.18 -8.99
C GLN A 606 -2.28 -17.49 -9.31
N LEU A 607 -1.48 -17.17 -8.29
CA LEU A 607 -0.25 -16.37 -8.48
C LEU A 607 1.02 -17.20 -8.56
N ASN A 608 0.93 -18.49 -8.25
CA ASN A 608 1.99 -19.44 -8.61
C ASN A 608 1.94 -19.82 -10.10
N THR A 609 0.80 -19.61 -10.75
CA THR A 609 0.64 -19.84 -12.19
C THR A 609 0.94 -18.57 -12.98
N PRO A 610 1.75 -18.65 -14.04
CA PRO A 610 1.90 -17.57 -15.01
C PRO A 610 0.53 -17.12 -15.53
N PHE A 611 0.39 -15.81 -15.71
CA PHE A 611 -0.86 -15.27 -16.21
C PHE A 611 -0.65 -14.09 -17.14
N SER A 612 -1.70 -13.71 -17.85
CA SER A 612 -1.73 -12.56 -18.72
C SER A 612 -3.03 -11.80 -18.58
N PHE A 613 -2.92 -10.48 -18.66
CA PHE A 613 -4.06 -9.59 -18.59
C PHE A 613 -4.20 -8.84 -19.91
N ARG A 614 -5.40 -8.83 -20.51
CA ARG A 614 -5.73 -8.13 -21.76
C ARG A 614 -5.68 -6.60 -21.57
N LEU A 615 -4.49 -6.02 -21.69
CA LEU A 615 -4.26 -4.58 -21.53
C LEU A 615 -4.87 -3.77 -22.68
N ASP A 616 -4.96 -4.34 -23.88
CA ASP A 616 -5.59 -3.70 -25.05
C ASP A 616 -7.06 -3.35 -24.81
N GLU A 617 -7.79 -4.14 -24.02
CA GLU A 617 -9.17 -3.84 -23.66
C GLU A 617 -9.27 -2.55 -22.85
N ILE A 618 -8.35 -2.34 -21.91
CA ILE A 618 -8.29 -1.11 -21.13
C ILE A 618 -7.91 0.09 -21.99
N ILE A 619 -6.89 -0.08 -22.85
CA ILE A 619 -6.39 1.01 -23.69
C ILE A 619 -7.46 1.44 -24.71
N ASN A 620 -8.06 0.47 -25.41
CA ASN A 620 -8.88 0.72 -26.60
C ASN A 620 -10.38 0.84 -26.31
N GLN A 621 -10.89 0.19 -25.26
CA GLN A 621 -12.34 0.05 -25.02
C GLN A 621 -12.81 0.71 -23.70
N THR A 622 -11.95 1.57 -23.11
CA THR A 622 -12.27 2.30 -21.87
C THR A 622 -11.58 3.68 -21.86
N ASN A 623 -12.04 4.56 -20.96
CA ASN A 623 -11.38 5.83 -20.64
C ASN A 623 -10.50 5.77 -19.38
N VAL A 624 -10.09 4.57 -18.97
CA VAL A 624 -9.25 4.41 -17.76
C VAL A 624 -7.92 5.14 -17.96
N GLU A 625 -7.57 5.97 -16.98
CA GLU A 625 -6.30 6.71 -16.89
C GLU A 625 -5.36 6.11 -15.83
N THR A 626 -5.89 5.39 -14.84
CA THR A 626 -5.09 4.70 -13.82
C THR A 626 -5.53 3.26 -13.71
N LEU A 627 -4.60 2.34 -13.94
CA LEU A 627 -4.80 0.91 -13.80
C LEU A 627 -3.93 0.38 -12.66
N SER A 628 -4.53 -0.33 -11.71
CA SER A 628 -3.79 -1.04 -10.67
C SER A 628 -4.28 -2.48 -10.58
N ILE A 629 -3.38 -3.44 -10.74
CA ILE A 629 -3.66 -4.87 -10.66
C ILE A 629 -2.95 -5.43 -9.42
N TYR A 630 -3.71 -6.13 -8.60
CA TYR A 630 -3.27 -6.71 -7.34
C TYR A 630 -3.30 -8.22 -7.42
N GLY A 631 -2.26 -8.86 -6.91
CA GLY A 631 -2.21 -10.30 -6.67
C GLY A 631 -1.72 -10.54 -5.25
N ALA A 632 -2.34 -11.46 -4.51
CA ALA A 632 -1.95 -11.85 -3.16
C ALA A 632 -1.91 -10.66 -2.19
N GLY A 633 -2.85 -9.73 -2.37
CA GLY A 633 -2.90 -8.48 -1.59
C GLY A 633 -1.83 -7.44 -1.96
N ARG A 634 -0.80 -7.82 -2.73
CA ARG A 634 0.28 -6.93 -3.19
C ARG A 634 -0.08 -6.27 -4.52
N VAL A 635 0.48 -5.09 -4.76
CA VAL A 635 0.37 -4.40 -6.06
C VAL A 635 1.32 -5.11 -7.02
N TRP A 636 0.80 -5.81 -8.02
CA TRP A 636 1.65 -6.39 -9.07
C TRP A 636 1.97 -5.35 -10.14
N PHE A 637 0.96 -4.57 -10.54
CA PHE A 637 1.10 -3.58 -11.59
C PHE A 637 0.33 -2.34 -11.21
N ASN A 638 0.94 -1.17 -11.37
CA ASN A 638 0.27 0.11 -11.16
C ASN A 638 0.82 1.14 -12.12
N ALA A 639 0.00 1.59 -13.06
CA ALA A 639 0.42 2.53 -14.08
C ALA A 639 -0.63 3.58 -14.38
N THR A 640 -0.14 4.77 -14.74
CA THR A 640 -0.92 5.81 -15.39
C THR A 640 -0.88 5.58 -16.90
N ILE A 641 -2.04 5.63 -17.54
CA ILE A 641 -2.23 5.46 -18.98
C ILE A 641 -2.54 6.83 -19.57
N LYS A 642 -1.69 7.31 -20.48
CA LYS A 642 -1.88 8.56 -21.23
C LYS A 642 -1.91 8.23 -22.72
N ARG A 643 -3.10 8.37 -23.32
CA ARG A 643 -3.31 8.24 -24.77
C ARG A 643 -2.76 9.52 -25.41
N LEU A 644 -1.70 9.39 -26.21
CA LEU A 644 -1.00 10.53 -26.81
C LEU A 644 -1.71 11.01 -28.08
N GLU A 645 -2.38 10.08 -28.77
CA GLU A 645 -3.13 10.32 -30.00
C GLU A 645 -4.62 10.01 -29.79
N SER A 646 -5.50 10.70 -30.52
CA SER A 646 -6.96 10.53 -30.40
C SER A 646 -7.46 9.16 -30.88
N ASP A 647 -6.71 8.48 -31.75
CA ASP A 647 -7.02 7.12 -32.19
C ASP A 647 -6.39 6.04 -31.29
N HIS A 648 -5.69 6.45 -30.23
CA HIS A 648 -4.99 5.58 -29.29
C HIS A 648 -3.79 4.83 -29.89
N SER A 649 -3.34 5.17 -31.11
CA SER A 649 -2.18 4.49 -31.73
C SER A 649 -0.87 4.61 -30.94
N SER A 650 -0.73 5.64 -30.10
CA SER A 650 0.41 5.82 -29.20
C SER A 650 -0.05 6.08 -27.76
N VAL A 651 0.49 5.32 -26.82
CA VAL A 651 0.09 5.36 -25.40
C VAL A 651 1.32 5.37 -24.51
N LEU A 652 1.42 6.37 -23.64
CA LEU A 652 2.42 6.40 -22.57
C LEU A 652 1.85 5.68 -21.34
N LEU A 653 2.57 4.67 -20.87
CA LEU A 653 2.25 3.90 -19.68
C LEU A 653 3.39 4.07 -18.67
N VAL A 654 3.12 4.59 -17.47
CA VAL A 654 4.18 4.84 -16.46
C VAL A 654 3.67 4.60 -15.04
N SER A 655 4.42 3.82 -14.26
CA SER A 655 4.25 3.67 -12.80
C SER A 655 4.77 4.89 -12.06
N ASN A 656 3.95 5.46 -11.17
CA ASN A 656 4.35 6.66 -10.41
C ASN A 656 5.46 6.37 -9.38
N LYS A 657 5.53 5.14 -8.84
CA LYS A 657 6.46 4.78 -7.75
C LYS A 657 7.73 4.10 -8.23
N SER A 658 7.68 3.46 -9.38
CA SER A 658 8.77 2.64 -9.87
C SER A 658 9.31 3.15 -11.22
N LEU A 659 8.51 3.96 -11.93
CA LEU A 659 8.78 4.42 -13.30
C LEU A 659 8.88 3.29 -14.33
N PHE A 660 8.53 2.06 -13.95
CA PHE A 660 8.24 0.99 -14.87
C PHE A 660 7.21 1.48 -15.90
N GLY A 661 7.50 1.30 -17.18
CA GLY A 661 6.68 1.85 -18.24
C GLY A 661 7.40 2.11 -19.55
N GLY A 662 6.71 2.78 -20.46
CA GLY A 662 7.20 3.13 -21.80
C GLY A 662 6.10 3.70 -22.69
N ILE A 663 6.46 3.99 -23.93
CA ILE A 663 5.50 4.36 -24.98
C ILE A 663 5.19 3.11 -25.79
N ILE A 664 3.92 2.75 -25.85
CA ILE A 664 3.40 1.64 -26.65
C ILE A 664 2.86 2.22 -27.95
N LYS A 665 3.37 1.74 -29.08
CA LYS A 665 2.80 2.01 -30.42
C LYS A 665 1.98 0.81 -30.86
N GLN A 666 0.70 1.03 -31.12
CA GLN A 666 -0.23 -0.05 -31.49
C GLN A 666 -0.33 -0.19 -33.01
N THR A 667 -0.34 -1.44 -33.48
CA THR A 667 -0.49 -1.76 -34.91
C THR A 667 -1.94 -2.13 -35.20
N LYS A 668 -2.56 -1.47 -36.19
CA LYS A 668 -3.90 -1.80 -36.69
C LYS A 668 -3.85 -3.12 -37.47
N LEU A 669 -4.84 -3.99 -37.27
CA LEU A 669 -5.00 -5.21 -38.06
C LEU A 669 -5.66 -4.83 -39.39
N ASN A 670 -5.00 -5.09 -40.53
CA ASN A 670 -5.51 -4.76 -41.87
C ASN A 670 -6.70 -5.65 -42.33
N GLN A 671 -7.35 -6.35 -41.42
CA GLN A 671 -8.36 -7.34 -41.74
C GLN A 671 -9.75 -6.71 -41.55
N SER A 672 -10.53 -6.62 -42.63
CA SER A 672 -11.99 -6.42 -42.60
C SER A 672 -12.58 -5.10 -42.09
N GLY A 673 -11.90 -3.96 -42.28
CA GLY A 673 -12.52 -2.64 -42.13
C GLY A 673 -12.93 -2.24 -40.70
N SER A 674 -12.65 -3.08 -39.71
CA SER A 674 -12.74 -2.72 -38.30
C SER A 674 -11.46 -2.01 -37.87
N ASN A 675 -11.58 -0.91 -37.12
CA ASN A 675 -10.44 -0.19 -36.53
C ASN A 675 -9.86 -0.95 -35.32
N GLN A 676 -9.60 -2.25 -35.47
CA GLN A 676 -9.15 -3.10 -34.39
C GLN A 676 -7.62 -3.15 -34.33
N TYR A 677 -7.07 -2.96 -33.13
CA TYR A 677 -5.64 -3.10 -32.85
C TYR A 677 -5.30 -4.56 -32.53
N ALA A 678 -4.05 -4.94 -32.79
CA ALA A 678 -3.51 -6.20 -32.29
C ALA A 678 -3.63 -6.24 -30.74
N PRO A 679 -4.04 -7.38 -30.15
CA PRO A 679 -4.11 -7.53 -28.70
C PRO A 679 -2.78 -7.23 -28.01
N ILE A 680 -2.86 -6.80 -26.74
CA ILE A 680 -1.69 -6.49 -25.92
C ILE A 680 -1.92 -7.17 -24.59
N TYR A 681 -1.04 -8.09 -24.26
CA TYR A 681 -1.07 -8.87 -23.04
C TYR A 681 -0.03 -8.31 -22.08
N LEU A 682 -0.44 -8.03 -20.84
CA LEU A 682 0.46 -7.76 -19.72
C LEU A 682 0.71 -9.10 -19.02
N HIS A 683 1.93 -9.60 -19.09
CA HIS A 683 2.33 -10.91 -18.60
C HIS A 683 2.93 -10.83 -17.20
N TYR A 684 2.58 -11.82 -16.39
CA TYR A 684 3.22 -12.13 -15.14
C TYR A 684 3.99 -13.45 -15.27
N ASN A 685 5.28 -13.41 -14.94
CA ASN A 685 6.12 -14.59 -14.78
C ASN A 685 6.78 -14.54 -13.40
N LYS A 686 6.64 -15.63 -12.62
CA LYS A 686 7.25 -15.75 -11.30
C LYS A 686 8.78 -15.56 -11.37
N LEU A 687 9.43 -16.05 -12.43
CA LEU A 687 10.89 -16.01 -12.57
C LEU A 687 11.46 -14.59 -12.71
N HIS A 688 10.71 -13.67 -13.31
CA HIS A 688 11.20 -12.32 -13.57
C HIS A 688 10.65 -11.30 -12.58
N GLU A 689 9.60 -11.69 -11.83
CA GLU A 689 8.77 -10.90 -10.92
C GLU A 689 8.32 -9.51 -11.40
N SER A 690 8.62 -9.18 -12.65
CA SER A 690 8.47 -7.88 -13.26
C SER A 690 7.43 -8.03 -14.37
N PRO A 691 6.41 -7.17 -14.40
CA PRO A 691 5.47 -7.18 -15.50
C PRO A 691 6.20 -6.97 -16.83
N SER A 692 5.78 -7.68 -17.86
CA SER A 692 6.20 -7.43 -19.24
C SER A 692 4.97 -7.38 -20.14
N TRP A 693 5.07 -6.84 -21.34
CA TRP A 693 3.94 -6.86 -22.27
C TRP A 693 4.37 -7.30 -23.67
N SER A 694 3.47 -8.01 -24.36
CA SER A 694 3.69 -8.46 -25.73
C SER A 694 2.37 -8.54 -26.52
N HIS A 695 2.47 -8.79 -27.81
CA HIS A 695 1.31 -9.07 -28.67
C HIS A 695 0.90 -10.56 -28.69
N ASN A 696 1.70 -11.43 -28.07
CA ASN A 696 1.42 -12.86 -27.98
C ASN A 696 0.65 -13.15 -26.69
N GLU A 697 -0.22 -14.17 -26.71
CA GLU A 697 -1.00 -14.53 -25.51
C GLU A 697 -0.14 -15.18 -24.42
N LYS A 698 0.95 -15.84 -24.84
CA LYS A 698 1.92 -16.53 -23.97
C LYS A 698 3.25 -15.79 -23.96
N ILE A 699 3.92 -15.86 -22.82
CA ILE A 699 5.34 -15.51 -22.72
C ILE A 699 6.11 -16.55 -23.54
N ILE A 700 6.86 -16.09 -24.54
CA ILE A 700 7.89 -16.92 -25.16
C ILE A 700 9.07 -16.85 -24.19
N ASN A 701 9.30 -17.94 -23.43
CA ASN A 701 10.49 -18.06 -22.59
C ASN A 701 11.70 -18.08 -23.54
N ASN A 702 12.36 -16.93 -23.69
CA ASN A 702 13.62 -16.80 -24.40
C ASN A 702 14.79 -16.97 -23.46
#